data_AF-A0A482W820-F1
#
_entry.id   AF-A0A482W820-F1
#
_cell.length_a   1.000
_cell.length_b   1.000
_cell.length_c   1.000
_cell.angle_alpha   90.00
_cell.angle_beta   90.00
_cell.angle_gamma   90.00
#
_symmetry.space_group_name_H-M   'P 1'
#
loop_
_entity.id
_entity.type
_entity.pdbx_description
1 polymer ?
#
loop_
_entity_poly.entity_id
_entity_poly.type
_entity_poly.pdbx_seq_one_letter_code
_entity_poly.pdbx_strand_id
1 'polypeptide(L)'
;LLDTDLLIKHYKILVERCSNDRKCDDFLVINDEIKSSFARALLLLIHVSHIVILSHPGWTFDTNYIQYFKAVDNLSQKKLGKISEALKNVDGLSSEWVANGRLCTPRFIFYFERCPKGVYNLKKVEHNLEDRIYHILKKTRIISTYGSSLFAIPMNEEFVFISSEQPTDRLGDAVRGLIQDCQPGGAMQVQAPFCSQPYSERHFLKFLQVHIKQARSKGFNDTGSSSRHQLAQPAHFELPILKHWIDSTKVLYEVIMKKGLISGLCTDTRFSEQRCLKVLPLALARYQENLPPHYAHAEHDRRLSMALALFNAQARGPVFQQYVTKLKTDCKAHWENGRQQCEAASMTGNPCKLPKHSSDQEHMSGFIYKAICDCGRKVGPREDPYNAKQANHLFYQQISRECICSKLERISFPVFQPSIKEYKAATLKETEEALSVLSDRSSELTPENERGLIRQPSTTEYLPGMLTLSSPPGLLPVYSSWSLVCLGPSSLYSHNLGLSEAHHPGFLNSTNYLLPWDVTVYSKAKMNWSHVSKYSVRGRRGRPTGASPQFSVKVFIGVEYECSSGHRFMLAAPDKILKATPGSIVKDTGHKIAESDMPLYYPCMCRANKLAQLMRLHVVTPKAPVHCTLDPKVQPAPGAPIFISALERPTKLTQSAYWVMRLPFVYVADKEHYPQNLGAKLLQGVFGVTEIE
;
A
#
# COMPACT_ATOMS: atom_id res chain seq x y z
N LEU A 1 12.37 -32.82 -27.37
CA LEU A 1 11.51 -32.25 -26.31
C LEU A 1 11.08 -33.27 -25.26
N LEU A 2 11.09 -34.58 -25.52
CA LEU A 2 10.77 -35.61 -24.52
C LEU A 2 11.99 -36.36 -23.96
N ASP A 3 13.18 -36.10 -24.52
CA ASP A 3 14.44 -36.40 -23.83
C ASP A 3 14.65 -35.32 -22.76
N THR A 4 14.91 -35.76 -21.53
CA THR A 4 15.13 -34.92 -20.36
C THR A 4 16.27 -33.92 -20.59
N ASP A 5 17.33 -34.30 -21.29
CA ASP A 5 18.47 -33.42 -21.56
C ASP A 5 18.11 -32.33 -22.56
N LEU A 6 17.37 -32.70 -23.61
CA LEU A 6 16.80 -31.75 -24.57
C LEU A 6 15.77 -30.83 -23.93
N LEU A 7 14.94 -31.34 -23.01
CA LEU A 7 13.99 -30.52 -22.28
C LEU A 7 14.73 -29.48 -21.43
N ILE A 8 15.71 -29.91 -20.62
CA ILE A 8 16.52 -29.02 -19.79
C ILE A 8 17.22 -27.94 -20.64
N LYS A 9 17.84 -28.36 -21.76
CA LYS A 9 18.55 -27.45 -22.66
C LYS A 9 17.64 -26.38 -23.27
N HIS A 10 16.40 -26.73 -23.62
CA HIS A 10 15.48 -25.83 -24.30
C HIS A 10 14.40 -25.22 -23.40
N TYR A 11 14.36 -25.56 -22.11
CA TYR A 11 13.32 -25.12 -21.19
C TYR A 11 13.26 -23.59 -21.06
N LYS A 12 14.42 -22.92 -20.94
CA LYS A 12 14.49 -21.45 -20.81
C LYS A 12 13.82 -20.73 -21.99
N ILE A 13 14.06 -21.21 -23.21
CA ILE A 13 13.47 -20.65 -24.44
C ILE A 13 11.95 -20.85 -24.43
N LEU A 14 11.46 -21.98 -23.91
CA LEU A 14 10.03 -22.24 -23.78
C LEU A 14 9.38 -21.32 -22.73
N VAL A 15 10.05 -21.11 -21.60
CA VAL A 15 9.60 -20.17 -20.55
C VAL A 15 9.46 -18.76 -21.11
N GLU A 16 10.52 -18.22 -21.73
CA GLU A 16 10.49 -16.88 -22.33
C GLU A 16 9.36 -16.71 -23.33
N ARG A 17 9.14 -17.75 -24.15
CA ARG A 17 8.04 -17.76 -25.12
C ARG A 17 6.67 -17.76 -24.44
N CYS A 18 6.45 -18.61 -23.45
CA CYS A 18 5.19 -18.65 -22.70
C CYS A 18 4.92 -17.35 -21.93
N SER A 19 5.95 -16.74 -21.36
CA SER A 19 5.86 -15.44 -20.70
C SER A 19 5.41 -14.34 -21.66
N ASN A 20 5.93 -14.33 -22.89
CA ASN A 20 5.55 -13.33 -23.90
C ASN A 20 4.12 -13.54 -24.42
N ASP A 21 3.75 -14.78 -24.73
CA ASP A 21 2.45 -15.07 -25.36
C ASP A 21 1.28 -15.08 -24.37
N ARG A 22 1.50 -15.61 -23.16
CA ARG A 22 0.44 -15.93 -22.20
C ARG A 22 0.59 -15.20 -20.86
N LYS A 23 1.65 -14.40 -20.69
CA LYS A 23 1.96 -13.68 -19.43
C LYS A 23 1.96 -14.61 -18.20
N CYS A 24 2.44 -15.83 -18.39
CA CYS A 24 2.51 -16.86 -17.36
C CYS A 24 3.76 -17.71 -17.58
N ASP A 25 4.55 -17.87 -16.52
CA ASP A 25 5.79 -18.65 -16.46
C ASP A 25 5.60 -19.98 -15.71
N ASP A 26 4.36 -20.34 -15.36
CA ASP A 26 4.04 -21.57 -14.64
C ASP A 26 4.37 -22.82 -15.48
N PHE A 27 4.97 -23.81 -14.81
CA PHE A 27 5.36 -25.08 -15.43
C PHE A 27 4.20 -25.77 -16.16
N LEU A 28 2.98 -25.73 -15.64
CA LEU A 28 1.83 -26.41 -16.26
C LEU A 28 1.42 -25.73 -17.58
N VAL A 29 1.59 -24.41 -17.68
CA VAL A 29 1.36 -23.66 -18.93
C VAL A 29 2.41 -24.03 -19.98
N ILE A 30 3.66 -24.20 -19.57
CA ILE A 30 4.75 -24.63 -20.45
C ILE A 30 4.54 -26.09 -20.89
N ASN A 31 4.11 -26.95 -19.97
CA ASN A 31 3.81 -28.34 -20.23
C ASN A 31 2.68 -28.50 -21.26
N ASP A 32 1.66 -27.65 -21.24
CA ASP A 32 0.59 -27.65 -22.25
C ASP A 32 1.10 -27.45 -23.68
N GLU A 33 2.11 -26.58 -23.86
CA GLU A 33 2.78 -26.37 -25.15
C GLU A 33 3.59 -27.60 -25.57
N ILE A 34 4.31 -28.23 -24.63
CA ILE A 34 5.06 -29.45 -24.89
C ILE A 34 4.12 -30.58 -25.32
N LYS A 35 3.04 -30.82 -24.57
CA LYS A 35 2.00 -31.81 -24.88
C LYS A 35 1.36 -31.55 -26.24
N SER A 36 1.01 -30.31 -26.53
CA SER A 36 0.39 -29.91 -27.80
C SER A 36 1.35 -30.01 -28.99
N SER A 37 2.65 -29.72 -28.78
CA SER A 37 3.69 -29.91 -29.79
C SER A 37 3.92 -31.40 -30.07
N PHE A 38 3.98 -32.23 -29.03
CA PHE A 38 4.14 -33.67 -29.20
C PHE A 38 2.96 -34.30 -29.93
N ALA A 39 1.73 -33.96 -29.55
CA ALA A 39 0.53 -34.47 -30.21
C ALA A 39 0.46 -34.07 -31.70
N ARG A 40 0.90 -32.86 -32.06
CA ARG A 40 1.03 -32.46 -33.47
C ARG A 40 2.08 -33.32 -34.19
N ALA A 41 3.26 -33.50 -33.60
CA ALA A 41 4.32 -34.34 -34.18
C ALA A 41 3.85 -35.79 -34.39
N LEU A 42 3.13 -36.36 -33.40
CA LEU A 42 2.51 -37.68 -33.52
C LEU A 42 1.48 -37.74 -34.65
N LEU A 43 0.65 -36.71 -34.81
CA LEU A 43 -0.28 -36.62 -35.93
C LEU A 43 0.46 -36.66 -37.27
N LEU A 44 1.52 -35.86 -37.43
CA LEU A 44 2.32 -35.87 -38.65
C LEU A 44 2.87 -37.27 -38.95
N LEU A 45 3.45 -37.95 -37.95
CA LEU A 45 3.96 -39.32 -38.11
C LEU A 45 2.88 -40.29 -38.59
N ILE A 46 1.65 -40.18 -38.08
CA ILE A 46 0.52 -41.03 -38.47
C ILE A 46 0.12 -40.79 -39.94
N HIS A 47 0.24 -39.57 -40.46
CA HIS A 47 -0.10 -39.26 -41.86
C HIS A 47 0.97 -39.72 -42.87
N VAL A 48 2.24 -39.80 -42.45
CA VAL A 48 3.38 -40.07 -43.35
C VAL A 48 3.98 -41.47 -43.23
N SER A 49 3.46 -42.32 -42.34
CA SER A 49 4.03 -43.64 -42.05
C SER A 49 3.07 -44.78 -42.40
N HIS A 50 3.64 -45.94 -42.78
CA HIS A 50 2.90 -47.20 -42.83
C HIS A 50 2.89 -47.92 -41.48
N ILE A 51 4.02 -47.90 -40.78
CA ILE A 51 4.21 -48.57 -39.49
C ILE A 51 4.75 -47.54 -38.51
N VAL A 52 4.14 -47.47 -37.32
CA VAL A 52 4.60 -46.63 -36.22
C VAL A 52 4.92 -47.53 -35.03
N ILE A 53 6.16 -47.44 -34.54
CA ILE A 53 6.61 -48.20 -33.38
C ILE A 53 6.56 -47.30 -32.16
N LEU A 54 5.79 -47.69 -31.16
CA LEU A 54 5.72 -47.02 -29.86
C LEU A 54 6.65 -47.75 -28.90
N SER A 55 7.81 -47.14 -28.62
CA SER A 55 8.73 -47.63 -27.58
C SER A 55 8.29 -47.16 -26.20
N HIS A 56 8.20 -48.08 -25.25
CA HIS A 56 7.97 -47.76 -23.84
C HIS A 56 9.10 -48.36 -22.98
N PRO A 57 9.73 -47.58 -22.08
CA PRO A 57 10.79 -48.08 -21.20
C PRO A 57 10.36 -49.18 -20.19
N GLY A 58 9.06 -49.39 -19.99
CA GLY A 58 8.52 -50.40 -19.07
C GLY A 58 8.07 -51.67 -19.81
N TRP A 59 7.26 -52.50 -19.13
CA TRP A 59 6.59 -53.66 -19.71
C TRP A 59 5.05 -53.55 -19.64
N THR A 60 4.54 -52.42 -19.16
CA THR A 60 3.12 -52.15 -18.96
C THR A 60 2.67 -51.06 -19.92
N PHE A 61 1.47 -51.20 -20.48
CA PHE A 61 0.88 -50.16 -21.32
C PHE A 61 0.52 -48.91 -20.50
N ASP A 62 1.02 -47.73 -20.90
CA ASP A 62 0.68 -46.46 -20.27
C ASP A 62 -0.69 -45.96 -20.75
N THR A 63 -1.62 -45.81 -19.82
CA THR A 63 -2.97 -45.33 -20.09
C THR A 63 -3.02 -43.85 -20.45
N ASN A 64 -1.97 -43.06 -20.18
CA ASN A 64 -1.90 -41.65 -20.58
C ASN A 64 -1.91 -41.48 -22.11
N TYR A 65 -1.44 -42.48 -22.88
CA TYR A 65 -1.53 -42.45 -24.34
C TYR A 65 -2.96 -42.33 -24.84
N ILE A 66 -3.96 -42.80 -24.09
CA ILE A 66 -5.38 -42.70 -24.44
C ILE A 66 -5.79 -41.24 -24.63
N GLN A 67 -5.31 -40.33 -23.76
CA GLN A 67 -5.62 -38.91 -23.87
C GLN A 67 -5.00 -38.31 -25.14
N TYR A 68 -3.76 -38.69 -25.46
CA TYR A 68 -3.08 -38.27 -26.69
C TYR A 68 -3.79 -38.80 -27.93
N PHE A 69 -4.12 -40.08 -28.00
CA PHE A 69 -4.80 -40.68 -29.15
C PHE A 69 -6.15 -40.01 -29.42
N LYS A 70 -6.95 -39.76 -28.37
CA LYS A 70 -8.20 -39.01 -28.52
C LYS A 70 -7.98 -37.57 -28.96
N ALA A 71 -6.98 -36.89 -28.41
CA ALA A 71 -6.66 -35.51 -28.77
C ALA A 71 -6.18 -35.40 -30.23
N VAL A 72 -5.36 -36.36 -30.68
CA VAL A 72 -4.82 -36.46 -32.02
C VAL A 72 -5.90 -36.82 -33.03
N ASP A 73 -6.80 -37.75 -32.71
CA ASP A 73 -7.94 -38.12 -33.56
C ASP A 73 -8.86 -36.90 -33.80
N ASN A 74 -9.23 -36.19 -32.73
CA ASN A 74 -9.99 -34.95 -32.85
C ASN A 74 -9.26 -33.87 -33.65
N LEU A 75 -7.93 -33.77 -33.53
CA LEU A 75 -7.13 -32.82 -34.30
C LEU A 75 -7.08 -33.22 -35.78
N SER A 76 -6.94 -34.51 -36.07
CA SER A 76 -6.93 -35.08 -37.42
C SER A 76 -8.22 -34.72 -38.15
N GLN A 77 -9.37 -34.99 -37.55
CA GLN A 77 -10.68 -34.67 -38.14
C GLN A 77 -10.85 -33.17 -38.42
N LYS A 78 -10.40 -32.31 -37.51
CA LYS A 78 -10.44 -30.84 -37.70
C LYS A 78 -9.50 -30.34 -38.79
N LYS A 79 -8.40 -31.04 -39.04
CA LYS A 79 -7.35 -30.63 -39.99
C LYS A 79 -7.50 -31.31 -41.35
N LEU A 80 -8.25 -32.40 -41.45
CA LEU A 80 -8.39 -33.22 -42.66
C LEU A 80 -8.75 -32.38 -43.89
N GLY A 81 -9.75 -31.50 -43.81
CA GLY A 81 -10.12 -30.64 -44.94
C GLY A 81 -8.97 -29.77 -45.45
N LYS A 82 -8.19 -29.18 -44.54
CA LYS A 82 -7.01 -28.36 -44.89
C LYS A 82 -5.85 -29.21 -45.39
N ILE A 83 -5.69 -30.42 -44.86
CA ILE A 83 -4.69 -31.38 -45.31
C ILE A 83 -4.98 -31.80 -46.76
N SER A 84 -6.22 -32.20 -47.05
CA SER A 84 -6.64 -32.61 -48.39
C SER A 84 -6.52 -31.46 -49.39
N GLU A 85 -6.89 -30.24 -49.02
CA GLU A 85 -6.70 -29.05 -49.86
C GLU A 85 -5.21 -28.78 -50.15
N ALA A 86 -4.36 -28.89 -49.15
CA ALA A 86 -2.93 -28.66 -49.31
C ALA A 86 -2.28 -29.75 -50.19
N LEU A 87 -2.69 -31.01 -50.04
CA LEU A 87 -2.19 -32.14 -50.84
C LEU A 87 -2.64 -32.09 -52.30
N LYS A 88 -3.79 -31.46 -52.64
CA LYS A 88 -4.21 -31.26 -54.04
C LYS A 88 -3.20 -30.48 -54.87
N ASN A 89 -2.40 -29.64 -54.22
CA ASN A 89 -1.40 -28.80 -54.88
C ASN A 89 -0.08 -29.54 -55.14
N VAL A 90 0.03 -30.81 -54.75
CA VAL A 90 1.20 -31.65 -54.99
C VAL A 90 0.96 -32.48 -56.24
N ASP A 91 1.79 -32.27 -57.26
CA ASP A 91 1.68 -32.99 -58.53
C ASP A 91 1.97 -34.49 -58.36
N GLY A 92 1.15 -35.32 -59.01
CA GLY A 92 1.39 -36.77 -59.10
C GLY A 92 0.87 -37.62 -57.93
N LEU A 93 0.08 -37.03 -57.02
CA LEU A 93 -0.61 -37.79 -55.96
C LEU A 93 -1.91 -38.42 -56.47
N SER A 94 -2.27 -39.58 -55.93
CA SER A 94 -3.54 -40.24 -56.22
C SER A 94 -4.72 -39.46 -55.60
N SER A 95 -5.91 -39.62 -56.18
CA SER A 95 -7.15 -39.06 -55.61
C SER A 95 -7.49 -39.64 -54.23
N GLU A 96 -7.12 -40.90 -53.96
CA GLU A 96 -7.39 -41.57 -52.68
C GLU A 96 -6.47 -41.08 -51.57
N TRP A 97 -5.17 -40.85 -51.85
CA TRP A 97 -4.24 -40.25 -50.90
C TRP A 97 -4.69 -38.82 -50.55
N VAL A 98 -5.07 -38.03 -51.55
CA VAL A 98 -5.58 -36.67 -51.31
C VAL A 98 -6.87 -36.68 -50.48
N ALA A 99 -7.81 -37.59 -50.76
CA ALA A 99 -9.07 -37.69 -50.03
C ALA A 99 -8.88 -38.13 -48.56
N ASN A 100 -8.01 -39.11 -48.31
CA ASN A 100 -7.74 -39.63 -46.97
C ASN A 100 -6.70 -38.81 -46.20
N GLY A 101 -5.92 -37.99 -46.90
CA GLY A 101 -4.83 -37.18 -46.35
C GLY A 101 -3.63 -37.97 -45.83
N ARG A 102 -3.54 -39.28 -46.10
CA ARG A 102 -2.51 -40.21 -45.60
C ARG A 102 -2.25 -41.34 -46.59
N LEU A 103 -1.12 -42.03 -46.45
CA LEU A 103 -0.71 -43.17 -47.30
C LEU A 103 -1.54 -44.44 -47.10
N CYS A 104 -1.86 -44.71 -45.84
CA CYS A 104 -2.70 -45.80 -45.38
C CYS A 104 -3.11 -45.50 -43.94
N THR A 105 -3.95 -46.35 -43.36
CA THR A 105 -4.09 -46.37 -41.89
C THR A 105 -2.87 -47.07 -41.31
N PRO A 106 -1.99 -46.40 -40.53
CA PRO A 106 -0.74 -47.00 -40.09
C PRO A 106 -0.98 -48.09 -39.06
N ARG A 107 -0.11 -49.11 -39.06
CA ARG A 107 -0.05 -50.12 -38.00
C ARG A 107 0.75 -49.63 -36.81
N PHE A 108 0.17 -49.75 -35.62
CA PHE A 108 0.87 -49.47 -34.38
C PHE A 108 1.46 -50.75 -33.81
N ILE A 109 2.77 -50.73 -33.58
CA ILE A 109 3.53 -51.80 -32.94
C ILE A 109 4.00 -51.29 -31.58
N PHE A 110 3.82 -52.08 -30.53
CA PHE A 110 4.27 -51.73 -29.19
C PHE A 110 5.56 -52.47 -28.86
N TYR A 111 6.61 -51.70 -28.60
CA TYR A 111 7.90 -52.21 -28.19
C TYR A 111 8.14 -51.85 -26.73
N PHE A 112 8.39 -52.85 -25.89
CA PHE A 112 8.66 -52.68 -24.46
C PHE A 112 10.13 -52.99 -24.19
N GLU A 113 10.87 -52.00 -23.68
CA GLU A 113 12.33 -52.08 -23.52
C GLU A 113 12.75 -52.99 -22.36
N ARG A 114 11.86 -53.26 -21.40
CA ARG A 114 12.17 -54.07 -20.21
C ARG A 114 11.27 -55.28 -20.12
N CYS A 115 11.84 -56.39 -19.65
CA CYS A 115 11.11 -57.58 -19.30
C CYS A 115 10.72 -57.58 -17.80
N PRO A 116 9.52 -58.05 -17.42
CA PRO A 116 9.16 -58.28 -16.02
C PRO A 116 10.06 -59.34 -15.36
N LYS A 117 10.48 -59.08 -14.11
CA LYS A 117 11.33 -60.01 -13.34
C LYS A 117 10.57 -61.31 -13.02
N GLY A 118 11.24 -62.45 -13.13
CA GLY A 118 10.70 -63.76 -12.74
C GLY A 118 9.77 -64.43 -13.78
N VAL A 119 9.79 -63.98 -15.04
CA VAL A 119 8.96 -64.55 -16.11
C VAL A 119 9.77 -65.56 -16.95
N TYR A 120 9.28 -66.79 -16.99
CA TYR A 120 9.88 -67.88 -17.80
C TYR A 120 9.28 -67.98 -19.22
N ASN A 121 8.04 -67.52 -19.44
CA ASN A 121 7.37 -67.57 -20.74
C ASN A 121 6.98 -66.15 -21.22
N LEU A 122 7.91 -65.51 -21.92
CA LEU A 122 7.75 -64.18 -22.50
C LEU A 122 6.64 -64.10 -23.56
N LYS A 123 6.43 -65.15 -24.35
CA LYS A 123 5.38 -65.19 -25.38
C LYS A 123 3.98 -65.12 -24.80
N LYS A 124 3.75 -65.82 -23.67
CA LYS A 124 2.48 -65.73 -22.93
C LYS A 124 2.22 -64.30 -22.43
N VAL A 125 3.26 -63.60 -21.98
CA VAL A 125 3.12 -62.21 -21.51
C VAL A 125 2.81 -61.26 -22.68
N GLU A 126 3.45 -61.44 -23.84
CA GLU A 126 3.12 -60.68 -25.06
C GLU A 126 1.67 -60.85 -25.47
N HIS A 127 1.17 -62.10 -25.62
CA HIS A 127 -0.23 -62.33 -25.99
C HIS A 127 -1.21 -61.72 -24.98
N ASN A 128 -0.93 -61.87 -23.68
CA ASN A 128 -1.76 -61.23 -22.64
C ASN A 128 -1.74 -59.70 -22.75
N LEU A 129 -0.61 -59.11 -23.15
CA LEU A 129 -0.47 -57.67 -23.30
C LEU A 129 -1.14 -57.17 -24.58
N GLU A 130 -1.07 -57.94 -25.67
CA GLU A 130 -1.84 -57.71 -26.91
C GLU A 130 -3.33 -57.66 -26.62
N ASP A 131 -3.86 -58.69 -25.95
CA ASP A 131 -5.27 -58.75 -25.56
C ASP A 131 -5.65 -57.52 -24.71
N ARG A 132 -4.83 -57.18 -23.70
CA ARG A 132 -5.10 -56.03 -22.83
C ARG A 132 -5.10 -54.72 -23.61
N ILE A 133 -4.11 -54.49 -24.47
CA ILE A 133 -4.02 -53.27 -25.28
C ILE A 133 -5.22 -53.19 -26.21
N TYR A 134 -5.55 -54.26 -26.92
CA TYR A 134 -6.70 -54.32 -27.81
C TYR A 134 -8.01 -53.99 -27.07
N HIS A 135 -8.24 -54.61 -25.91
CA HIS A 135 -9.43 -54.35 -25.09
C HIS A 135 -9.49 -52.92 -24.58
N ILE A 136 -8.37 -52.34 -24.16
CA ILE A 136 -8.29 -50.94 -23.71
C ILE A 136 -8.63 -50.00 -24.88
N LEU A 137 -8.01 -50.18 -26.04
CA LEU A 137 -8.22 -49.33 -27.21
C LEU A 137 -9.66 -49.43 -27.74
N LYS A 138 -10.23 -50.64 -27.74
CA LYS A 138 -11.62 -50.88 -28.16
C LYS A 138 -12.62 -50.27 -27.17
N LYS A 139 -12.44 -50.50 -25.87
CA LYS A 139 -13.31 -49.94 -24.81
C LYS A 139 -13.26 -48.41 -24.78
N THR A 140 -12.10 -47.82 -25.08
CA THR A 140 -11.94 -46.36 -25.15
C THR A 140 -12.36 -45.73 -26.48
N ARG A 141 -12.81 -46.56 -27.45
CA ARG A 141 -13.25 -46.18 -28.80
C ARG A 141 -12.16 -45.51 -29.66
N ILE A 142 -10.89 -45.84 -29.43
CA ILE A 142 -9.78 -45.35 -30.25
C ILE A 142 -9.70 -46.15 -31.56
N ILE A 143 -9.90 -47.46 -31.46
CA ILE A 143 -10.11 -48.33 -32.62
C ILE A 143 -11.62 -48.61 -32.75
N SER A 144 -12.17 -48.35 -33.94
CA SER A 144 -13.57 -48.60 -34.27
C SER A 144 -13.67 -49.65 -35.36
N THR A 145 -14.71 -50.47 -35.30
CA THR A 145 -15.07 -51.43 -36.36
C THR A 145 -15.81 -50.74 -37.52
N TYR A 146 -16.30 -49.51 -37.29
CA TYR A 146 -17.06 -48.72 -38.26
C TYR A 146 -16.48 -47.30 -38.32
N GLY A 147 -15.84 -46.94 -39.43
CA GLY A 147 -15.28 -45.60 -39.68
C GLY A 147 -13.74 -45.54 -39.82
N SER A 148 -13.23 -44.36 -40.20
CA SER A 148 -11.79 -44.11 -40.37
C SER A 148 -11.10 -44.00 -39.01
N SER A 149 -10.41 -45.06 -38.57
CA SER A 149 -9.61 -45.02 -37.34
C SER A 149 -8.32 -44.22 -37.53
N LEU A 150 -7.78 -43.70 -36.41
CA LEU A 150 -6.51 -42.99 -36.39
C LEU A 150 -5.35 -43.90 -36.81
N PHE A 151 -5.32 -45.12 -36.28
CA PHE A 151 -4.38 -46.18 -36.61
C PHE A 151 -5.07 -47.55 -36.54
N ALA A 152 -4.38 -48.59 -37.02
CA ALA A 152 -4.84 -49.96 -37.03
C ALA A 152 -3.99 -50.88 -36.15
N ILE A 153 -4.61 -51.94 -35.62
CA ILE A 153 -3.95 -53.02 -34.88
C ILE A 153 -4.09 -54.30 -35.72
N PRO A 154 -2.98 -55.02 -36.01
CA PRO A 154 -3.04 -56.29 -36.73
C PRO A 154 -3.95 -57.31 -36.02
N MET A 155 -4.81 -58.00 -36.77
CA MET A 155 -5.74 -59.00 -36.19
C MET A 155 -5.15 -60.41 -36.10
N ASN A 156 -4.29 -60.77 -37.06
CA ASN A 156 -3.74 -62.14 -37.20
C ASN A 156 -2.21 -62.18 -37.04
N GLU A 157 -1.58 -61.05 -36.73
CA GLU A 157 -0.13 -60.93 -36.58
C GLU A 157 0.18 -60.38 -35.19
N GLU A 158 1.30 -60.83 -34.62
CA GLU A 158 1.80 -60.30 -33.35
C GLU A 158 2.13 -58.81 -33.50
N PHE A 159 1.76 -57.98 -32.53
CA PHE A 159 1.96 -56.53 -32.57
C PHE A 159 2.60 -55.96 -31.29
N VAL A 160 2.89 -56.83 -30.31
CA VAL A 160 3.64 -56.48 -29.10
C VAL A 160 4.96 -57.26 -29.06
N PHE A 161 6.06 -56.54 -28.81
CA PHE A 161 7.37 -57.14 -28.60
C PHE A 161 7.97 -56.66 -27.28
N ILE A 162 8.39 -57.59 -26.42
CA ILE A 162 9.12 -57.31 -25.19
C ILE A 162 10.59 -57.65 -25.40
N SER A 163 11.47 -56.67 -25.23
CA SER A 163 12.92 -56.85 -25.26
C SER A 163 13.37 -57.78 -24.14
N SER A 164 14.06 -58.85 -24.52
CA SER A 164 14.80 -59.69 -23.58
C SER A 164 16.16 -59.09 -23.21
N GLU A 165 16.66 -58.17 -24.03
CA GLU A 165 17.91 -57.45 -23.79
C GLU A 165 17.64 -56.31 -22.80
N GLN A 166 18.37 -56.28 -21.69
CA GLN A 166 18.34 -55.12 -20.81
C GLN A 166 19.01 -53.92 -21.50
N PRO A 167 18.58 -52.67 -21.22
CA PRO A 167 19.27 -51.49 -21.71
C PRO A 167 20.75 -51.57 -21.32
N THR A 168 21.64 -51.58 -22.31
CA THR A 168 23.09 -51.70 -22.08
C THR A 168 23.62 -50.37 -21.57
N ASP A 169 23.97 -50.33 -20.28
CA ASP A 169 24.79 -49.25 -19.72
C ASP A 169 26.23 -49.48 -20.16
N ARG A 170 26.57 -49.06 -21.38
CA ARG A 170 27.90 -49.30 -21.97
C ARG A 170 29.03 -48.75 -21.09
N LEU A 171 28.79 -47.63 -20.40
CA LEU A 171 29.77 -47.05 -19.49
C LEU A 171 29.88 -47.88 -18.22
N GLY A 172 28.75 -48.26 -17.60
CA GLY A 172 28.75 -49.15 -16.45
C GLY A 172 29.31 -50.54 -16.76
N ASP A 173 29.09 -51.07 -17.96
CA ASP A 173 29.66 -52.33 -18.44
C ASP A 173 31.18 -52.19 -18.61
N ALA A 174 31.66 -51.08 -19.19
CA ALA A 174 33.09 -50.79 -19.28
C ALA A 174 33.74 -50.61 -17.90
N VAL A 175 33.06 -49.93 -16.97
CA VAL A 175 33.53 -49.76 -15.58
C VAL A 175 33.52 -51.07 -14.82
N ARG A 176 32.48 -51.90 -14.98
CA ARG A 176 32.40 -53.26 -14.41
C ARG A 176 33.53 -54.14 -14.95
N GLY A 177 33.77 -54.10 -16.27
CA GLY A 177 34.89 -54.78 -16.91
C GLY A 177 36.22 -54.33 -16.33
N LEU A 178 36.44 -53.02 -16.21
CA LEU A 178 37.66 -52.47 -15.62
C LEU A 178 37.86 -52.90 -14.15
N ILE A 179 36.79 -52.90 -13.34
CA ILE A 179 36.82 -53.38 -11.96
C ILE A 179 37.21 -54.86 -11.91
N GLN A 180 36.67 -55.67 -12.82
CA GLN A 180 36.94 -57.10 -12.90
C GLN A 180 38.39 -57.39 -13.35
N ASP A 181 38.91 -56.61 -14.30
CA ASP A 181 40.30 -56.70 -14.78
C ASP A 181 41.33 -56.30 -13.71
N CYS A 182 40.93 -55.44 -12.76
CA CYS A 182 41.79 -55.00 -11.64
C CYS A 182 41.81 -55.96 -10.43
N GLN A 183 41.05 -57.06 -10.43
CA GLN A 183 41.08 -58.05 -9.35
C GLN A 183 42.28 -59.02 -9.48
N PRO A 184 42.89 -59.49 -8.37
CA PRO A 184 44.03 -60.40 -8.42
C PRO A 184 43.62 -61.73 -9.09
N GLY A 185 44.22 -62.03 -10.24
CA GLY A 185 43.84 -63.14 -11.14
C GLY A 185 43.15 -62.71 -12.44
N GLY A 186 42.84 -61.42 -12.61
CA GLY A 186 42.19 -60.83 -13.80
C GLY A 186 43.09 -60.68 -15.03
N ALA A 187 44.15 -61.49 -15.17
CA ALA A 187 44.97 -61.49 -16.38
C ALA A 187 44.18 -62.08 -17.55
N MET A 188 43.60 -61.19 -18.36
CA MET A 188 43.30 -61.30 -19.80
C MET A 188 42.91 -62.71 -20.29
N GLN A 189 41.69 -63.16 -20.00
CA GLN A 189 41.03 -64.13 -20.87
C GLN A 189 40.45 -63.38 -22.08
N VAL A 190 41.24 -63.26 -23.14
CA VAL A 190 40.73 -62.84 -24.46
C VAL A 190 39.83 -63.96 -24.97
N GLN A 191 38.52 -63.85 -24.75
CA GLN A 191 37.56 -64.56 -25.59
C GLN A 191 37.56 -63.90 -26.97
N ALA A 192 37.77 -64.72 -28.01
CA ALA A 192 37.80 -64.28 -29.40
C ALA A 192 36.56 -63.42 -29.73
N PRO A 193 36.68 -62.26 -30.41
CA PRO A 193 35.55 -61.34 -30.60
C PRO A 193 34.50 -61.81 -31.60
N PHE A 194 34.64 -63.02 -32.17
CA PHE A 194 33.77 -63.50 -33.24
C PHE A 194 33.55 -65.00 -33.15
N CYS A 195 32.82 -65.46 -32.13
CA CYS A 195 31.89 -66.57 -32.27
C CYS A 195 31.13 -66.79 -30.95
N SER A 196 29.83 -67.10 -31.10
CA SER A 196 28.87 -67.46 -30.05
C SER A 196 28.43 -66.35 -29.10
N GLN A 197 27.72 -65.33 -29.62
CA GLN A 197 26.54 -64.90 -28.87
C GLN A 197 25.54 -66.08 -28.88
N PRO A 198 24.92 -66.44 -27.75
CA PRO A 198 23.84 -67.42 -27.78
C PRO A 198 22.76 -66.87 -28.71
N TYR A 199 22.48 -67.58 -29.80
CA TYR A 199 21.41 -67.26 -30.73
C TYR A 199 20.10 -67.21 -29.95
N SER A 200 19.68 -66.03 -29.51
CA SER A 200 18.31 -65.79 -29.11
C SER A 200 17.49 -65.86 -30.40
N GLU A 201 16.64 -66.87 -30.55
CA GLU A 201 15.75 -67.01 -31.72
C GLU A 201 14.81 -65.79 -31.91
N ARG A 202 14.73 -64.90 -30.90
CA ARG A 202 13.78 -63.81 -30.78
C ARG A 202 14.43 -62.44 -31.03
N HIS A 203 14.60 -62.10 -32.30
CA HIS A 203 15.07 -60.77 -32.72
C HIS A 203 13.92 -59.85 -33.14
N PHE A 204 13.96 -58.59 -32.67
CA PHE A 204 12.99 -57.56 -33.08
C PHE A 204 12.96 -57.35 -34.60
N LEU A 205 14.11 -57.48 -35.28
CA LEU A 205 14.17 -57.40 -36.74
C LEU A 205 13.29 -58.46 -37.42
N LYS A 206 13.32 -59.72 -36.96
CA LYS A 206 12.53 -60.82 -37.53
C LYS A 206 11.03 -60.57 -37.33
N PHE A 207 10.66 -60.06 -36.16
CA PHE A 207 9.30 -59.63 -35.82
C PHE A 207 8.82 -58.51 -36.77
N LEU A 208 9.59 -57.43 -36.91
CA LEU A 208 9.22 -56.29 -37.75
C LEU A 208 9.19 -56.64 -39.25
N GLN A 209 10.05 -57.55 -39.70
CA GLN A 209 10.14 -57.95 -41.09
C GLN A 209 8.84 -58.58 -41.62
N VAL A 210 8.03 -59.21 -40.76
CA VAL A 210 6.71 -59.75 -41.13
C VAL A 210 5.81 -58.63 -41.64
N HIS A 211 5.67 -57.56 -40.86
CA HIS A 211 4.84 -56.41 -41.24
C HIS A 211 5.40 -55.63 -42.44
N ILE A 212 6.73 -55.49 -42.54
CA ILE A 212 7.37 -54.82 -43.70
C ILE A 212 7.11 -55.62 -44.98
N LYS A 213 7.25 -56.95 -44.94
CA LYS A 213 6.95 -57.81 -46.10
C LYS A 213 5.48 -57.74 -46.48
N GLN A 214 4.57 -57.68 -45.50
CA GLN A 214 3.15 -57.49 -45.79
C GLN A 214 2.87 -56.13 -46.45
N ALA A 215 3.42 -55.04 -45.90
CA ALA A 215 3.29 -53.70 -46.46
C ALA A 215 3.75 -53.64 -47.93
N ARG A 216 4.87 -54.28 -48.26
CA ARG A 216 5.44 -54.28 -49.62
C ARG A 216 4.71 -55.17 -50.61
N SER A 217 3.88 -56.11 -50.15
CA SER A 217 3.23 -57.12 -51.01
C SER A 217 1.73 -56.90 -51.15
N LYS A 218 0.98 -57.04 -50.06
CA LYS A 218 -0.49 -57.06 -50.05
C LYS A 218 -1.11 -55.77 -49.49
N GLY A 219 -0.32 -54.92 -48.83
CA GLY A 219 -0.84 -53.79 -48.05
C GLY A 219 -1.54 -54.25 -46.77
N PHE A 220 -2.13 -53.29 -46.05
CA PHE A 220 -2.80 -53.52 -44.76
C PHE A 220 -4.31 -53.52 -44.91
N ASN A 221 -4.97 -54.59 -44.46
CA ASN A 221 -6.43 -54.74 -44.50
C ASN A 221 -7.00 -55.01 -43.10
N ASP A 222 -6.49 -54.30 -42.10
CA ASP A 222 -6.82 -54.54 -40.68
C ASP A 222 -8.10 -53.82 -40.23
N THR A 223 -8.68 -52.97 -41.07
CA THR A 223 -9.95 -52.26 -40.82
C THR A 223 -11.19 -53.03 -41.27
N GLY A 224 -11.03 -54.30 -41.69
CA GLY A 224 -12.10 -55.15 -42.22
C GLY A 224 -13.02 -55.75 -41.15
N SER A 225 -14.33 -55.66 -41.38
CA SER A 225 -15.37 -56.31 -40.59
C SER A 225 -15.33 -57.84 -40.73
N SER A 226 -15.46 -58.57 -39.62
CA SER A 226 -15.73 -60.03 -39.63
C SER A 226 -17.20 -60.38 -39.92
N SER A 227 -18.02 -59.42 -40.39
CA SER A 227 -19.41 -59.68 -40.77
C SER A 227 -19.48 -60.39 -42.12
N ARG A 228 -20.11 -61.57 -42.14
CA ARG A 228 -20.23 -62.45 -43.33
C ARG A 228 -21.05 -61.88 -44.50
N HIS A 229 -21.55 -60.64 -44.42
CA HIS A 229 -22.57 -60.11 -45.35
C HIS A 229 -22.26 -58.76 -46.01
N GLN A 230 -21.03 -58.23 -45.96
CA GLN A 230 -20.63 -57.10 -46.82
C GLN A 230 -19.29 -57.39 -47.49
N LEU A 231 -19.24 -57.24 -48.82
CA LEU A 231 -18.01 -57.21 -49.60
C LEU A 231 -17.12 -56.08 -49.06
N ALA A 232 -16.10 -56.43 -48.29
CA ALA A 232 -15.16 -55.47 -47.73
C ALA A 232 -14.39 -54.80 -48.87
N GLN A 233 -14.62 -53.50 -49.07
CA GLN A 233 -13.75 -52.69 -49.92
C GLN A 233 -12.31 -52.78 -49.37
N PRO A 234 -11.29 -52.99 -50.21
CA PRO A 234 -9.90 -53.03 -49.76
C PRO A 234 -9.53 -51.71 -49.09
N ALA A 235 -8.79 -51.77 -47.98
CA ALA A 235 -8.37 -50.57 -47.29
C ALA A 235 -7.36 -49.80 -48.15
N HIS A 236 -7.50 -48.47 -48.20
CA HIS A 236 -6.60 -47.59 -48.93
C HIS A 236 -5.14 -47.81 -48.48
N PHE A 237 -4.27 -48.11 -49.45
CA PHE A 237 -2.87 -48.37 -49.20
C PHE A 237 -2.01 -47.98 -50.41
N GLU A 238 -1.05 -47.08 -50.19
CA GLU A 238 -0.12 -46.64 -51.23
C GLU A 238 1.34 -46.81 -50.83
N LEU A 239 2.17 -47.22 -51.80
CA LEU A 239 3.63 -47.25 -51.69
C LEU A 239 4.20 -46.02 -52.41
N PRO A 240 4.56 -44.95 -51.69
CA PRO A 240 5.03 -43.74 -52.31
C PRO A 240 6.47 -43.90 -52.81
N ILE A 241 6.79 -43.22 -53.91
CA ILE A 241 8.19 -42.95 -54.27
C ILE A 241 8.74 -41.84 -53.38
N LEU A 242 10.06 -41.82 -53.19
CA LEU A 242 10.73 -40.88 -52.28
C LEU A 242 10.38 -39.41 -52.58
N LYS A 243 10.30 -39.02 -53.86
CA LYS A 243 9.94 -37.66 -54.28
C LYS A 243 8.56 -37.25 -53.75
N HIS A 244 7.52 -38.02 -54.09
CA HIS A 244 6.15 -37.74 -53.64
C HIS A 244 6.04 -37.79 -52.10
N TRP A 245 6.76 -38.70 -51.44
CA TRP A 245 6.77 -38.75 -49.98
C TRP A 245 7.35 -37.47 -49.37
N ILE A 246 8.47 -36.96 -49.89
CA ILE A 246 9.10 -35.72 -49.42
C ILE A 246 8.17 -34.52 -49.65
N ASP A 247 7.62 -34.38 -50.86
CA ASP A 247 6.81 -33.23 -51.24
C ASP A 247 5.51 -33.18 -50.42
N SER A 248 4.81 -34.32 -50.29
CA SER A 248 3.64 -34.44 -49.41
C SER A 248 3.98 -34.15 -47.96
N THR A 249 5.11 -34.66 -47.44
CA THR A 249 5.50 -34.46 -46.04
C THR A 249 5.79 -33.00 -45.72
N LYS A 250 6.44 -32.25 -46.62
CA LYS A 250 6.70 -30.82 -46.46
C LYS A 250 5.38 -30.03 -46.32
N VAL A 251 4.43 -30.30 -47.21
CA VAL A 251 3.12 -29.66 -47.19
C VAL A 251 2.36 -30.00 -45.89
N LEU A 252 2.37 -31.27 -45.49
CA LEU A 252 1.74 -31.71 -44.24
C LEU A 252 2.39 -31.09 -43.01
N TYR A 253 3.72 -30.95 -43.00
CA TYR A 253 4.47 -30.33 -41.91
C TYR A 253 3.99 -28.90 -41.67
N GLU A 254 3.89 -28.07 -42.71
CA GLU A 254 3.44 -26.68 -42.60
C GLU A 254 2.01 -26.57 -42.03
N VAL A 255 1.11 -27.46 -42.43
CA VAL A 255 -0.30 -27.43 -41.98
C VAL A 255 -0.46 -27.95 -40.54
N ILE A 256 0.25 -29.03 -40.19
CA ILE A 256 0.10 -29.75 -38.91
C ILE A 256 0.95 -29.11 -37.82
N MET A 257 2.20 -28.72 -38.09
CA MET A 257 3.09 -28.10 -37.10
C MET A 257 2.76 -26.65 -36.79
N LYS A 258 1.85 -26.02 -37.54
CA LYS A 258 1.35 -24.68 -37.23
C LYS A 258 0.93 -24.58 -35.76
N LYS A 259 1.36 -23.49 -35.09
CA LYS A 259 1.15 -23.24 -33.66
C LYS A 259 -0.32 -23.34 -33.26
N GLY A 260 -0.59 -24.03 -32.15
CA GLY A 260 -1.91 -24.12 -31.56
C GLY A 260 -1.94 -25.08 -30.38
N LEU A 261 -2.62 -24.67 -29.31
CA LEU A 261 -2.88 -25.52 -28.15
C LEU A 261 -4.01 -26.50 -28.43
N ILE A 262 -3.86 -27.71 -27.91
CA ILE A 262 -4.89 -28.74 -28.00
C ILE A 262 -5.63 -28.78 -26.66
N SER A 263 -6.82 -28.16 -26.62
CA SER A 263 -7.61 -27.96 -25.40
C SER A 263 -7.98 -29.25 -24.64
N GLY A 264 -7.96 -30.40 -25.32
CA GLY A 264 -8.16 -31.72 -24.70
C GLY A 264 -6.99 -32.20 -23.83
N LEU A 265 -5.79 -31.64 -24.02
CA LEU A 265 -4.58 -31.99 -23.26
C LEU A 265 -4.24 -30.96 -22.16
N CYS A 266 -4.87 -29.78 -22.21
CA CYS A 266 -4.64 -28.65 -21.32
C CYS A 266 -5.61 -28.68 -20.12
N THR A 267 -5.69 -29.81 -19.41
CA THR A 267 -6.71 -30.00 -18.36
C THR A 267 -6.50 -29.11 -17.15
N ASP A 268 -5.25 -28.95 -16.71
CA ASP A 268 -4.92 -28.27 -15.45
C ASP A 268 -5.09 -26.75 -15.55
N THR A 269 -4.66 -26.16 -16.68
CA THR A 269 -4.84 -24.74 -16.95
C THR A 269 -6.31 -24.37 -17.12
N ARG A 270 -7.08 -25.20 -17.84
CA ARG A 270 -8.54 -25.01 -17.98
C ARG A 270 -9.28 -25.15 -16.67
N PHE A 271 -8.92 -26.13 -15.86
CA PHE A 271 -9.49 -26.28 -14.53
C PHE A 271 -9.22 -25.03 -13.70
N SER A 272 -7.97 -24.57 -13.64
CA SER A 272 -7.59 -23.35 -12.91
C SER A 272 -8.35 -22.11 -13.39
N GLU A 273 -8.48 -21.93 -14.70
CA GLU A 273 -9.21 -20.81 -15.30
C GLU A 273 -10.70 -20.83 -14.89
N GLN A 274 -11.38 -21.96 -15.08
CA GLN A 274 -12.79 -22.11 -14.69
C GLN A 274 -13.00 -21.87 -13.20
N ARG A 275 -12.06 -22.36 -12.39
CA ARG A 275 -12.09 -22.20 -10.94
C ARG A 275 -11.92 -20.72 -10.55
N CYS A 276 -10.97 -20.02 -11.16
CA CYS A 276 -10.75 -18.58 -10.93
C CYS A 276 -11.95 -17.75 -11.39
N LEU A 277 -12.49 -18.04 -12.58
CA LEU A 277 -13.68 -17.39 -13.14
C LEU A 277 -14.90 -17.50 -12.22
N LYS A 278 -15.11 -18.67 -11.62
CA LYS A 278 -16.25 -18.89 -10.71
C LYS A 278 -16.15 -18.09 -9.41
N VAL A 279 -14.95 -17.83 -8.92
CA VAL A 279 -14.74 -17.24 -7.58
C VAL A 279 -14.39 -15.78 -7.60
N LEU A 280 -13.88 -15.26 -8.71
CA LEU A 280 -13.72 -13.83 -8.92
C LEU A 280 -14.99 -13.02 -8.56
N PRO A 281 -16.21 -13.34 -9.06
CA PRO A 281 -17.41 -12.59 -8.70
C PRO A 281 -17.78 -12.71 -7.21
N LEU A 282 -17.47 -13.84 -6.56
CA LEU A 282 -17.70 -14.01 -5.12
C LEU A 282 -16.76 -13.11 -4.29
N ALA A 283 -15.49 -13.01 -4.69
CA ALA A 283 -14.53 -12.12 -4.06
C ALA A 283 -14.88 -10.64 -4.25
N LEU A 284 -15.36 -10.27 -5.46
CA LEU A 284 -15.87 -8.93 -5.73
C LEU A 284 -17.11 -8.60 -4.90
N ALA A 285 -18.07 -9.52 -4.81
CA ALA A 285 -19.25 -9.34 -3.95
C ALA A 285 -18.84 -9.16 -2.47
N ARG A 286 -17.84 -9.93 -2.00
CA ARG A 286 -17.31 -9.80 -0.64
C ARG A 286 -16.64 -8.45 -0.38
N TYR A 287 -15.99 -7.86 -1.39
CA TYR A 287 -15.42 -6.51 -1.33
C TYR A 287 -16.53 -5.46 -1.24
N GLN A 288 -17.58 -5.60 -2.05
CA GLN A 288 -18.67 -4.62 -2.21
C GLN A 288 -19.70 -4.63 -1.06
N GLU A 289 -19.66 -5.65 -0.21
CA GLU A 289 -20.60 -5.84 0.88
C GLU A 289 -20.52 -4.73 1.95
N ASN A 290 -21.64 -4.04 2.16
CA ASN A 290 -21.82 -3.01 3.20
C ASN A 290 -20.75 -1.89 3.14
N LEU A 291 -20.44 -1.41 1.92
CA LEU A 291 -19.54 -0.28 1.73
C LEU A 291 -20.27 1.06 1.94
N PRO A 292 -19.63 2.04 2.62
CA PRO A 292 -20.10 3.42 2.60
C PRO A 292 -20.15 4.00 1.18
N PRO A 293 -20.93 5.07 0.94
CA PRO A 293 -20.95 5.78 -0.34
C PRO A 293 -19.55 6.24 -0.77
N HIS A 294 -18.79 6.81 0.17
CA HIS A 294 -17.39 7.22 -0.01
C HIS A 294 -16.57 6.75 1.19
N TYR A 295 -15.34 6.31 0.96
CA TYR A 295 -14.46 5.80 2.01
C TYR A 295 -12.97 6.05 1.69
N ALA A 296 -12.16 6.09 2.75
CA ALA A 296 -10.71 6.29 2.70
C ALA A 296 -9.96 5.06 2.16
N HIS A 297 -8.70 5.28 1.77
CA HIS A 297 -7.77 4.27 1.27
C HIS A 297 -7.57 3.12 2.28
N ALA A 298 -7.51 3.44 3.57
CA ALA A 298 -7.35 2.42 4.61
C ALA A 298 -8.51 1.38 4.63
N GLU A 299 -9.74 1.83 4.39
CA GLU A 299 -10.89 0.91 4.29
C GLU A 299 -10.88 0.14 2.97
N HIS A 300 -10.43 0.76 1.87
CA HIS A 300 -10.18 0.05 0.60
C HIS A 300 -9.21 -1.12 0.80
N ASP A 301 -8.05 -0.88 1.41
CA ASP A 301 -7.01 -1.90 1.62
C ASP A 301 -7.51 -3.04 2.51
N ARG A 302 -8.25 -2.69 3.58
CA ARG A 302 -8.84 -3.69 4.48
C ARG A 302 -9.83 -4.59 3.73
N ARG A 303 -10.70 -4.00 2.91
CA ARG A 303 -11.70 -4.73 2.12
C ARG A 303 -11.05 -5.56 1.01
N LEU A 304 -10.06 -5.01 0.33
CA LEU A 304 -9.28 -5.73 -0.68
C LEU A 304 -8.58 -6.94 -0.06
N SER A 305 -8.00 -6.79 1.13
CA SER A 305 -7.36 -7.89 1.85
C SER A 305 -8.34 -9.01 2.18
N MET A 306 -9.57 -8.68 2.58
CA MET A 306 -10.62 -9.68 2.84
C MET A 306 -11.06 -10.41 1.55
N ALA A 307 -11.23 -9.67 0.45
CA ALA A 307 -11.56 -10.25 -0.85
C ALA A 307 -10.45 -11.17 -1.37
N LEU A 308 -9.19 -10.75 -1.23
CA LEU A 308 -8.01 -11.55 -1.55
C LEU A 308 -7.92 -12.80 -0.68
N ALA A 309 -8.21 -12.70 0.63
CA ALA A 309 -8.22 -13.86 1.51
C ALA A 309 -9.25 -14.91 1.06
N LEU A 310 -10.46 -14.48 0.68
CA LEU A 310 -11.49 -15.38 0.13
C LEU A 310 -11.04 -15.98 -1.22
N PHE A 311 -10.48 -15.16 -2.11
CA PHE A 311 -9.96 -15.62 -3.38
C PHE A 311 -8.82 -16.63 -3.20
N ASN A 312 -7.89 -16.37 -2.28
CA ASN A 312 -6.77 -17.24 -1.92
C ASN A 312 -7.22 -18.51 -1.18
N ALA A 313 -8.32 -18.49 -0.42
CA ALA A 313 -8.82 -19.70 0.22
C ALA A 313 -9.41 -20.66 -0.82
N GLN A 314 -10.03 -20.09 -1.85
CA GLN A 314 -10.81 -20.83 -2.79
C GLN A 314 -9.99 -21.11 -4.07
N ALA A 315 -9.51 -20.11 -4.81
CA ALA A 315 -8.97 -20.27 -6.16
C ALA A 315 -7.56 -20.91 -6.18
N ARG A 316 -7.26 -21.72 -7.20
CA ARG A 316 -6.00 -22.48 -7.33
C ARG A 316 -5.57 -22.64 -8.79
N GLY A 317 -4.28 -22.91 -8.96
CA GLY A 317 -3.66 -23.34 -10.22
C GLY A 317 -2.87 -22.26 -10.97
N PRO A 318 -2.37 -22.57 -12.17
CA PRO A 318 -1.36 -21.77 -12.88
C PRO A 318 -1.80 -20.34 -13.21
N VAL A 319 -3.07 -20.11 -13.51
CA VAL A 319 -3.57 -18.76 -13.90
C VAL A 319 -3.99 -17.91 -12.71
N PHE A 320 -3.83 -18.42 -11.48
CA PHE A 320 -4.27 -17.76 -10.26
C PHE A 320 -3.74 -16.33 -10.11
N GLN A 321 -2.45 -16.11 -10.34
CA GLN A 321 -1.81 -14.80 -10.16
C GLN A 321 -2.35 -13.73 -11.12
N GLN A 322 -2.72 -14.14 -12.34
CA GLN A 322 -3.35 -13.24 -13.31
C GLN A 322 -4.71 -12.76 -12.81
N TYR A 323 -5.50 -13.66 -12.22
CA TYR A 323 -6.81 -13.32 -11.66
C TYR A 323 -6.72 -12.56 -10.34
N VAL A 324 -5.68 -12.77 -9.54
CA VAL A 324 -5.39 -11.93 -8.36
C VAL A 324 -5.13 -10.49 -8.80
N THR A 325 -4.30 -10.30 -9.83
CA THR A 325 -4.03 -8.97 -10.39
C THR A 325 -5.32 -8.35 -10.94
N LYS A 326 -6.14 -9.12 -11.66
CA LYS A 326 -7.45 -8.67 -12.13
C LYS A 326 -8.37 -8.23 -10.99
N LEU A 327 -8.48 -9.03 -9.92
CA LEU A 327 -9.28 -8.69 -8.73
C LEU A 327 -8.83 -7.38 -8.09
N LYS A 328 -7.53 -7.15 -7.95
CA LYS A 328 -6.97 -5.88 -7.43
C LYS A 328 -7.38 -4.70 -8.32
N THR A 329 -7.24 -4.84 -9.63
CA THR A 329 -7.61 -3.80 -10.60
C THR A 329 -9.11 -3.50 -10.54
N ASP A 330 -9.96 -4.52 -10.51
CA ASP A 330 -11.42 -4.36 -10.47
C ASP A 330 -11.87 -3.67 -9.16
N CYS A 331 -11.31 -4.06 -8.01
CA CYS A 331 -11.57 -3.41 -6.72
C CYS A 331 -11.10 -1.94 -6.70
N LYS A 332 -9.91 -1.67 -7.26
CA LYS A 332 -9.36 -0.32 -7.36
C LYS A 332 -10.23 0.57 -8.26
N ALA A 333 -10.60 0.08 -9.43
CA ALA A 333 -11.50 0.78 -10.36
C ALA A 333 -12.85 1.09 -9.70
N HIS A 334 -13.39 0.16 -8.91
CA HIS A 334 -14.63 0.39 -8.16
C HIS A 334 -14.49 1.50 -7.11
N TRP A 335 -13.33 1.62 -6.46
CA TRP A 335 -13.07 2.69 -5.47
C TRP A 335 -12.82 4.05 -6.13
N GLU A 336 -12.06 4.07 -7.23
CA GLU A 336 -11.75 5.28 -8.01
C GLU A 336 -12.98 5.83 -8.75
N ASN A 337 -14.02 5.02 -8.95
CA ASN A 337 -15.29 5.43 -9.55
C ASN A 337 -16.16 6.26 -8.58
N GLY A 338 -15.67 7.44 -8.19
CA GLY A 338 -16.40 8.42 -7.40
C GLY A 338 -16.65 8.05 -5.94
N ARG A 339 -16.03 6.98 -5.42
CA ARG A 339 -16.19 6.53 -4.02
C ARG A 339 -15.03 6.91 -3.11
N GLN A 340 -14.12 7.76 -3.59
CA GLN A 340 -12.98 8.22 -2.80
C GLN A 340 -13.44 9.30 -1.81
N GLN A 341 -13.03 9.15 -0.55
CA GLN A 341 -13.18 10.18 0.48
C GLN A 341 -11.99 11.16 0.41
N CYS A 342 -12.22 12.43 0.78
CA CYS A 342 -11.15 13.38 1.00
C CYS A 342 -10.35 13.01 2.25
N GLU A 343 -9.05 12.80 2.11
CA GLU A 343 -8.16 12.40 3.21
C GLU A 343 -7.42 13.58 3.85
N ALA A 344 -7.78 14.81 3.50
CA ALA A 344 -7.20 16.00 4.11
C ALA A 344 -7.50 16.02 5.61
N ALA A 345 -6.47 16.21 6.43
CA ALA A 345 -6.60 16.36 7.86
C ALA A 345 -6.85 17.83 8.23
N SER A 346 -7.72 18.05 9.23
CA SER A 346 -7.85 19.34 9.89
C SER A 346 -6.57 19.70 10.63
N MET A 347 -6.46 20.95 11.09
CA MET A 347 -5.34 21.43 11.89
C MET A 347 -5.26 20.75 13.26
N THR A 348 -6.29 19.99 13.65
CA THR A 348 -6.31 19.17 14.88
C THR A 348 -6.16 17.67 14.59
N GLY A 349 -5.94 17.28 13.32
CA GLY A 349 -5.70 15.90 12.91
C GLY A 349 -6.93 15.05 12.56
N ASN A 350 -8.13 15.63 12.46
CA ASN A 350 -9.32 14.85 12.06
C ASN A 350 -9.48 14.86 10.54
N PRO A 351 -9.76 13.71 9.88
CA PRO A 351 -9.92 13.67 8.43
C PRO A 351 -11.23 14.29 7.96
N CYS A 352 -11.21 14.81 6.73
CA CYS A 352 -12.39 15.27 6.02
C CYS A 352 -13.36 14.11 5.75
N LYS A 353 -14.67 14.36 5.88
CA LYS A 353 -15.74 13.37 5.62
C LYS A 353 -16.39 13.52 4.25
N LEU A 354 -16.01 14.54 3.50
CA LEU A 354 -16.56 14.82 2.18
C LEU A 354 -15.96 13.85 1.14
N PRO A 355 -16.65 13.62 0.01
CA PRO A 355 -16.04 12.96 -1.15
C PRO A 355 -14.79 13.72 -1.59
N LYS A 356 -13.88 13.05 -2.30
CA LYS A 356 -12.68 13.70 -2.84
C LYS A 356 -13.08 14.91 -3.68
N HIS A 357 -12.55 16.07 -3.32
CA HIS A 357 -12.91 17.36 -3.91
C HIS A 357 -11.65 18.19 -4.22
N SER A 358 -11.82 19.27 -4.99
CA SER A 358 -10.75 20.22 -5.28
C SER A 358 -10.37 21.02 -4.03
N SER A 359 -9.20 21.66 -4.08
CA SER A 359 -8.66 22.53 -3.02
C SER A 359 -9.54 23.75 -2.71
N ASP A 360 -10.43 24.11 -3.63
CA ASP A 360 -11.25 25.33 -3.52
C ASP A 360 -12.52 25.11 -2.68
N GLN A 361 -12.90 23.85 -2.45
CA GLN A 361 -14.05 23.50 -1.62
C GLN A 361 -13.64 23.38 -0.15
N GLU A 362 -14.51 23.86 0.74
CA GLU A 362 -14.26 23.80 2.18
C GLU A 362 -14.31 22.36 2.70
N HIS A 363 -13.32 22.00 3.51
CA HIS A 363 -13.26 20.70 4.16
C HIS A 363 -14.14 20.64 5.41
N MET A 364 -14.62 19.45 5.75
CA MET A 364 -15.48 19.23 6.93
C MET A 364 -15.14 17.91 7.61
N SER A 365 -14.63 17.96 8.85
CA SER A 365 -14.45 16.73 9.67
C SER A 365 -15.73 16.33 10.41
N GLY A 366 -16.69 17.25 10.53
CA GLY A 366 -17.92 17.08 11.32
C GLY A 366 -17.68 17.07 12.84
N PHE A 367 -16.47 17.41 13.30
CA PHE A 367 -16.19 17.60 14.71
C PHE A 367 -16.53 19.04 15.13
N ILE A 368 -17.27 19.19 16.23
CA ILE A 368 -17.66 20.49 16.78
C ILE A 368 -17.10 20.62 18.20
N TYR A 369 -16.22 21.59 18.38
CA TYR A 369 -15.67 22.00 19.67
C TYR A 369 -16.64 22.98 20.36
N LYS A 370 -16.62 23.02 21.69
CA LYS A 370 -17.18 24.15 22.45
C LYS A 370 -16.05 25.11 22.77
N ALA A 371 -16.10 26.31 22.20
CA ALA A 371 -15.07 27.32 22.40
C ALA A 371 -15.62 28.63 22.95
N ILE A 372 -14.78 29.36 23.67
CA ILE A 372 -15.19 30.59 24.37
C ILE A 372 -14.63 31.84 23.67
N CYS A 373 -15.37 32.94 23.70
CA CYS A 373 -14.96 34.21 23.07
C CYS A 373 -13.73 34.86 23.73
N ASP A 374 -13.20 35.93 23.12
CA ASP A 374 -12.02 36.66 23.61
C ASP A 374 -12.13 37.08 25.09
N CYS A 375 -13.29 37.59 25.51
CA CYS A 375 -13.50 38.11 26.87
C CYS A 375 -13.90 37.04 27.90
N GLY A 376 -14.10 35.79 27.47
CA GLY A 376 -14.48 34.71 28.38
C GLY A 376 -15.96 34.66 28.77
N ARG A 377 -16.86 35.44 28.15
CA ARG A 377 -18.27 35.57 28.57
C ARG A 377 -19.29 34.75 27.77
N LYS A 378 -18.97 34.37 26.53
CA LYS A 378 -19.87 33.60 25.65
C LYS A 378 -19.19 32.31 25.21
N VAL A 379 -19.92 31.21 25.31
CA VAL A 379 -19.55 29.91 24.72
C VAL A 379 -20.29 29.75 23.40
N GLY A 380 -19.62 29.22 22.37
CA GLY A 380 -20.20 28.94 21.07
C GLY A 380 -19.69 27.62 20.48
N PRO A 381 -20.43 27.03 19.53
CA PRO A 381 -19.95 25.91 18.75
C PRO A 381 -18.85 26.37 17.80
N ARG A 382 -17.79 25.58 17.67
CA ARG A 382 -16.65 25.86 16.81
C ARG A 382 -16.38 24.65 15.94
N GLU A 383 -16.43 24.85 14.64
CA GLU A 383 -16.05 23.82 13.67
C GLU A 383 -14.54 23.57 13.71
N ASP A 384 -14.16 22.37 13.30
CA ASP A 384 -12.77 21.96 13.22
C ASP A 384 -12.02 22.69 12.08
N PRO A 385 -11.01 23.52 12.38
CA PRO A 385 -10.41 24.37 11.36
C PRO A 385 -9.45 23.59 10.45
N TYR A 386 -9.47 23.93 9.16
CA TYR A 386 -8.52 23.41 8.16
C TYR A 386 -7.44 24.42 7.76
N ASN A 387 -7.54 25.66 8.25
CA ASN A 387 -6.52 26.67 8.06
C ASN A 387 -6.38 27.59 9.28
N ALA A 388 -5.24 28.29 9.36
CA ALA A 388 -4.90 29.18 10.48
C ALA A 388 -5.92 30.32 10.67
N LYS A 389 -6.52 30.82 9.58
CA LYS A 389 -7.47 31.94 9.62
C LYS A 389 -8.80 31.52 10.25
N GLN A 390 -9.33 30.37 9.84
CA GLN A 390 -10.46 29.71 10.52
C GLN A 390 -10.14 29.46 11.99
N ALA A 391 -8.91 28.97 12.26
CA ALA A 391 -8.51 28.61 13.61
C ALA A 391 -8.43 29.81 14.57
N ASN A 392 -7.73 30.87 14.20
CA ASN A 392 -7.36 31.91 15.15
C ASN A 392 -8.11 33.23 14.98
N HIS A 393 -8.84 33.41 13.88
CA HIS A 393 -9.46 34.70 13.54
C HIS A 393 -10.97 34.62 13.29
N LEU A 394 -11.45 33.87 12.28
CA LEU A 394 -12.85 33.93 11.83
C LEU A 394 -13.85 33.55 12.93
N PHE A 395 -13.59 32.44 13.63
CA PHE A 395 -14.42 32.01 14.75
C PHE A 395 -14.54 33.11 15.83
N TYR A 396 -13.40 33.69 16.23
CA TYR A 396 -13.37 34.70 17.27
C TYR A 396 -14.01 36.02 16.84
N GLN A 397 -13.86 36.37 15.55
CA GLN A 397 -14.53 37.53 14.97
C GLN A 397 -16.05 37.37 15.04
N GLN A 398 -16.60 36.22 14.68
CA GLN A 398 -18.03 35.94 14.74
C GLN A 398 -18.56 35.93 16.18
N ILE A 399 -17.98 35.11 17.06
CA ILE A 399 -18.46 34.98 18.44
C ILE A 399 -18.30 36.28 19.25
N SER A 400 -17.33 37.15 18.89
CA SER A 400 -17.17 38.46 19.54
C SER A 400 -18.29 39.46 19.20
N ARG A 401 -18.96 39.30 18.06
CA ARG A 401 -20.15 40.08 17.69
C ARG A 401 -21.37 39.58 18.46
N GLU A 402 -21.56 38.28 18.54
CA GLU A 402 -22.63 37.64 19.33
C GLU A 402 -22.49 37.94 20.83
N CYS A 403 -21.25 37.96 21.35
CA CYS A 403 -20.95 38.33 22.73
C CYS A 403 -20.96 39.85 22.99
N ILE A 404 -20.91 40.66 21.93
CA ILE A 404 -20.74 42.13 21.98
C ILE A 404 -19.36 42.57 22.51
N CYS A 405 -18.44 41.63 22.80
CA CYS A 405 -17.09 41.95 23.27
C CYS A 405 -16.17 42.55 22.20
N SER A 406 -16.62 42.59 20.95
CA SER A 406 -16.03 43.38 19.86
C SER A 406 -16.02 44.88 20.15
N LYS A 407 -16.93 45.39 20.98
CA LYS A 407 -17.04 46.82 21.35
C LYS A 407 -16.22 47.23 22.58
N LEU A 408 -15.59 46.27 23.26
CA LEU A 408 -14.73 46.56 24.42
C LEU A 408 -13.47 47.30 23.96
N GLU A 409 -12.85 48.06 24.86
CA GLU A 409 -11.52 48.62 24.63
C GLU A 409 -10.53 47.47 24.36
N ARG A 410 -9.69 47.64 23.32
CA ARG A 410 -8.72 46.62 22.88
C ARG A 410 -7.37 47.26 22.60
N ILE A 411 -6.31 46.53 22.93
CA ILE A 411 -4.97 46.83 22.42
C ILE A 411 -4.80 46.03 21.13
N SER A 412 -4.58 46.74 20.02
CA SER A 412 -4.40 46.12 18.71
C SER A 412 -2.94 45.73 18.50
N PHE A 413 -2.72 44.47 18.11
CA PHE A 413 -1.39 44.00 17.74
C PHE A 413 -1.08 44.37 16.28
N PRO A 414 0.20 44.63 15.94
CA PRO A 414 0.59 44.99 14.57
C PRO A 414 0.20 43.91 13.56
N VAL A 415 -0.50 44.32 12.50
CA VAL A 415 -0.86 43.48 11.36
C VAL A 415 -0.40 44.15 10.07
N PHE A 416 -0.16 43.35 9.04
CA PHE A 416 0.23 43.83 7.73
C PHE A 416 -0.84 44.75 7.13
N GLN A 417 -0.40 45.91 6.67
CA GLN A 417 -1.25 46.90 5.99
C GLN A 417 -0.75 47.05 4.55
N PRO A 418 -1.49 46.53 3.55
CA PRO A 418 -1.07 46.62 2.17
C PRO A 418 -1.14 48.07 1.67
N SER A 419 -0.07 48.55 1.02
CA SER A 419 -0.07 49.85 0.34
C SER A 419 -0.62 49.78 -1.09
N ILE A 420 -0.78 48.57 -1.65
CA ILE A 420 -1.25 48.28 -3.01
C ILE A 420 -2.25 47.11 -3.00
N LYS A 421 -3.07 46.98 -4.05
CA LYS A 421 -4.07 45.90 -4.16
C LYS A 421 -3.46 44.52 -4.32
N GLU A 422 -2.27 44.44 -4.94
CA GLU A 422 -1.55 43.19 -5.17
C GLU A 422 -0.42 43.03 -4.15
N TYR A 423 -0.61 42.17 -3.17
CA TYR A 423 0.39 41.83 -2.16
C TYR A 423 0.47 40.32 -2.03
N LYS A 424 1.64 39.80 -1.63
CA LYS A 424 1.91 38.35 -1.61
C LYS A 424 2.50 37.90 -0.28
N ALA A 425 2.44 36.60 -0.03
CA ALA A 425 3.08 36.00 1.13
C ALA A 425 4.61 36.04 0.96
N ALA A 426 5.36 36.45 2.00
CA ALA A 426 6.82 36.45 1.97
C ALA A 426 7.36 35.02 1.83
N THR A 427 8.42 34.83 1.01
CA THR A 427 9.11 33.54 0.89
C THR A 427 10.26 33.50 1.88
N LEU A 428 10.06 32.82 3.01
CA LEU A 428 11.06 32.64 4.05
C LEU A 428 11.94 31.45 3.65
N LYS A 429 13.16 31.70 3.14
CA LYS A 429 14.18 30.66 2.97
C LYS A 429 14.91 30.47 4.30
N GLU A 430 15.23 29.22 4.64
CA GLU A 430 16.07 28.85 5.79
C GLU A 430 17.32 29.73 5.80
N THR A 431 17.45 30.54 6.84
CA THR A 431 18.35 31.70 6.84
C THR A 431 19.65 31.36 7.55
N GLU A 432 20.59 30.71 6.87
CA GLU A 432 22.02 30.79 7.23
C GLU A 432 22.75 31.92 6.49
N GLU A 433 22.19 32.47 5.40
CA GLU A 433 22.92 33.43 4.54
C GLU A 433 22.71 34.91 4.86
N ALA A 434 21.72 35.30 5.69
CA ALA A 434 21.42 36.72 5.93
C ALA A 434 22.41 37.44 6.88
N LEU A 435 23.38 36.73 7.48
CA LEU A 435 24.47 37.33 8.25
C LEU A 435 25.70 37.72 7.40
N SER A 436 25.74 37.35 6.12
CA SER A 436 26.92 37.58 5.26
C SER A 436 26.95 38.92 4.51
N VAL A 437 25.81 39.61 4.36
CA VAL A 437 25.71 40.81 3.51
C VAL A 437 26.12 42.11 4.22
N LEU A 438 26.50 42.06 5.51
CA LEU A 438 26.95 43.24 6.27
C LEU A 438 28.48 43.34 6.45
N SER A 439 29.28 42.46 5.84
CA SER A 439 30.74 42.52 5.98
C SER A 439 31.47 43.34 4.90
N ASP A 440 30.79 43.87 3.89
CA ASP A 440 31.46 44.48 2.71
C ASP A 440 31.20 45.98 2.50
N ARG A 441 30.81 46.71 3.56
CA ARG A 441 30.73 48.19 3.53
C ARG A 441 31.25 48.85 4.81
N SER A 442 32.35 48.36 5.36
CA SER A 442 33.20 49.15 6.25
C SER A 442 34.03 50.14 5.42
N SER A 443 33.43 51.25 5.06
CA SER A 443 34.16 52.46 4.67
C SER A 443 33.52 53.66 5.37
N GLU A 444 34.22 54.08 6.43
CA GLU A 444 34.20 55.41 7.06
C GLU A 444 32.85 55.97 7.54
N LEU A 445 32.47 55.69 8.80
CA LEU A 445 31.64 56.59 9.61
C LEU A 445 32.05 56.56 11.09
N THR A 446 32.12 57.75 11.69
CA THR A 446 32.57 58.07 13.05
C THR A 446 31.56 57.70 14.15
N PRO A 447 32.00 57.51 15.42
CA PRO A 447 31.21 56.90 16.48
C PRO A 447 30.30 57.88 17.25
N GLU A 448 29.39 58.58 16.56
CA GLU A 448 28.40 59.45 17.24
C GLU A 448 26.93 59.31 16.75
N ASN A 449 26.62 58.43 15.80
CA ASN A 449 25.26 58.33 15.23
C ASN A 449 24.58 56.93 15.32
N GLU A 450 24.72 56.22 16.44
CA GLU A 450 23.87 55.05 16.76
C GLU A 450 22.46 55.46 17.26
N ARG A 451 21.70 56.19 16.44
CA ARG A 451 20.23 56.17 16.53
C ARG A 451 19.74 55.22 15.45
N GLY A 452 19.40 54.01 15.88
CA GLY A 452 19.08 52.86 15.04
C GLY A 452 18.13 53.17 13.88
N LEU A 453 18.52 52.73 12.69
CA LEU A 453 17.66 52.62 11.53
C LEU A 453 16.57 51.58 11.82
N ILE A 454 15.42 52.01 12.32
CA ILE A 454 14.23 51.18 12.47
C ILE A 454 13.79 50.77 11.06
N ARG A 455 13.95 49.49 10.73
CA ARG A 455 13.51 48.93 9.44
C ARG A 455 11.98 49.00 9.38
N GLN A 456 11.44 49.76 8.44
CA GLN A 456 9.99 49.93 8.31
C GLN A 456 9.30 48.60 7.94
N PRO A 457 8.08 48.35 8.43
CA PRO A 457 7.30 47.18 8.04
C PRO A 457 7.08 47.11 6.52
N SER A 458 7.15 45.90 5.96
CA SER A 458 6.85 45.65 4.55
C SER A 458 5.40 45.97 4.25
N THR A 459 5.15 46.63 3.12
CA THR A 459 3.81 47.01 2.65
C THR A 459 3.35 46.23 1.42
N THR A 460 4.20 45.34 0.89
CA THR A 460 3.96 44.51 -0.30
C THR A 460 4.02 43.00 -0.02
N GLU A 461 4.67 42.60 1.07
CA GLU A 461 4.79 41.20 1.50
C GLU A 461 4.38 41.02 2.96
N TYR A 462 3.58 39.98 3.24
CA TYR A 462 3.10 39.64 4.59
C TYR A 462 3.72 38.35 5.13
N LEU A 463 3.74 38.22 6.46
CA LEU A 463 4.16 37.00 7.16
C LEU A 463 3.06 35.92 7.02
N PRO A 464 3.32 34.76 6.39
CA PRO A 464 2.30 33.73 6.16
C PRO A 464 1.73 33.13 7.46
N GLY A 465 2.59 32.94 8.46
CA GLY A 465 2.24 32.41 9.77
C GLY A 465 2.05 33.50 10.83
N MET A 466 2.23 33.11 12.09
CA MET A 466 2.21 34.02 13.24
C MET A 466 3.61 34.56 13.55
N LEU A 467 3.67 35.67 14.28
CA LEU A 467 4.93 36.25 14.74
C LEU A 467 5.66 35.32 15.71
N THR A 468 6.96 35.16 15.45
CA THR A 468 7.91 34.41 16.27
C THR A 468 9.13 35.28 16.59
N LEU A 469 9.94 34.88 17.59
CA LEU A 469 11.25 35.53 17.85
C LEU A 469 12.24 35.41 16.68
N SER A 470 12.05 34.44 15.80
CA SER A 470 12.85 34.23 14.59
C SER A 470 12.27 34.90 13.33
N SER A 471 11.13 35.60 13.45
CA SER A 471 10.50 36.25 12.30
C SER A 471 11.35 37.41 11.77
N PRO A 472 11.50 37.58 10.44
CA PRO A 472 12.28 38.68 9.89
C PRO A 472 11.74 40.06 10.31
N PRO A 473 12.61 41.02 10.67
CA PRO A 473 12.18 42.37 11.03
C PRO A 473 11.38 43.03 9.91
N GLY A 474 10.22 43.58 10.27
CA GLY A 474 9.34 44.31 9.36
C GLY A 474 8.27 43.45 8.65
N LEU A 475 8.26 42.12 8.77
CA LEU A 475 7.16 41.30 8.26
C LEU A 475 6.08 41.09 9.32
N LEU A 476 4.82 41.37 8.98
CA LEU A 476 3.67 41.26 9.87
C LEU A 476 2.60 40.30 9.31
N PRO A 477 1.81 39.64 10.16
CA PRO A 477 0.72 38.77 9.72
C PRO A 477 -0.49 39.58 9.23
N VAL A 478 -1.30 39.01 8.35
CA VAL A 478 -2.51 39.69 7.79
C VAL A 478 -3.61 39.88 8.85
N TYR A 479 -3.59 39.09 9.91
CA TYR A 479 -4.53 39.18 11.02
C TYR A 479 -3.83 38.79 12.33
N SER A 480 -4.30 39.37 13.44
CA SER A 480 -3.81 38.97 14.76
C SER A 480 -4.46 37.65 15.18
N SER A 481 -3.62 36.69 15.60
CA SER A 481 -4.05 35.46 16.28
C SER A 481 -4.23 35.64 17.79
N TRP A 482 -3.78 36.77 18.32
CA TRP A 482 -3.87 37.17 19.72
C TRP A 482 -4.98 38.22 19.89
N SER A 483 -5.60 38.30 21.06
CA SER A 483 -6.59 39.35 21.38
C SER A 483 -6.39 39.82 22.81
N LEU A 484 -6.37 41.14 23.04
CA LEU A 484 -6.25 41.72 24.37
C LEU A 484 -7.36 42.75 24.57
N VAL A 485 -8.27 42.44 25.49
CA VAL A 485 -9.49 43.22 25.72
C VAL A 485 -9.60 43.68 27.17
N CYS A 486 -10.06 44.90 27.37
CA CYS A 486 -10.40 45.45 28.68
C CYS A 486 -11.88 45.16 28.98
N LEU A 487 -12.14 44.40 30.04
CA LEU A 487 -13.50 44.09 30.50
C LEU A 487 -14.18 45.28 31.17
N GLY A 488 -13.40 46.24 31.68
CA GLY A 488 -13.83 47.40 32.43
C GLY A 488 -13.00 47.64 33.70
N PRO A 489 -13.56 48.34 34.72
CA PRO A 489 -12.85 48.67 35.95
C PRO A 489 -12.38 47.44 36.74
N SER A 490 -11.28 47.57 37.49
CA SER A 490 -10.74 46.50 38.34
C SER A 490 -11.73 45.98 39.39
N SER A 491 -12.74 46.78 39.77
CA SER A 491 -13.81 46.38 40.69
C SER A 491 -14.74 45.30 40.14
N LEU A 492 -14.67 44.98 38.84
CA LEU A 492 -15.41 43.85 38.26
C LEU A 492 -14.94 42.50 38.80
N TYR A 493 -13.73 42.42 39.36
CA TYR A 493 -13.24 41.25 40.06
C TYR A 493 -13.26 41.46 41.57
N SER A 494 -13.83 40.50 42.29
CA SER A 494 -13.79 40.44 43.75
C SER A 494 -13.08 39.17 44.21
N HIS A 495 -12.01 39.31 44.99
CA HIS A 495 -11.22 38.18 45.48
C HIS A 495 -12.01 37.24 46.41
N ASN A 496 -13.09 37.71 47.03
CA ASN A 496 -13.97 36.90 47.89
C ASN A 496 -15.04 36.11 47.11
N LEU A 497 -15.41 36.58 45.92
CA LEU A 497 -16.48 35.99 45.10
C LEU A 497 -15.96 35.24 43.86
N GLY A 498 -14.74 35.54 43.42
CA GLY A 498 -14.22 35.00 42.17
C GLY A 498 -14.92 35.59 40.94
N LEU A 499 -14.85 34.86 39.82
CA LEU A 499 -15.53 35.20 38.58
C LEU A 499 -16.95 34.62 38.60
N SER A 500 -17.96 35.47 38.45
CA SER A 500 -19.37 35.03 38.41
C SER A 500 -19.64 34.09 37.24
N GLU A 501 -20.29 32.96 37.50
CA GLU A 501 -20.69 31.98 36.47
C GLU A 501 -21.63 32.59 35.43
N ALA A 502 -22.51 33.52 35.84
CA ALA A 502 -23.43 34.22 34.94
C ALA A 502 -22.69 35.04 33.86
N HIS A 503 -21.49 35.53 34.19
CA HIS A 503 -20.66 36.29 33.25
C HIS A 503 -19.55 35.45 32.63
N HIS A 504 -19.07 34.41 33.31
CA HIS A 504 -17.97 33.56 32.88
C HIS A 504 -18.37 32.09 33.02
N PRO A 505 -19.15 31.56 32.07
CA PRO A 505 -19.67 30.19 32.16
C PRO A 505 -18.59 29.13 31.89
N GLY A 506 -18.80 27.92 32.41
CA GLY A 506 -18.01 26.74 32.07
C GLY A 506 -16.82 26.43 32.98
N PHE A 507 -16.57 27.25 34.01
CA PHE A 507 -15.56 26.92 35.01
C PHE A 507 -15.94 25.69 35.83
N LEU A 508 -14.96 24.82 36.09
CA LEU A 508 -15.11 23.75 37.07
C LEU A 508 -15.32 24.36 38.46
N ASN A 509 -16.10 23.68 39.30
CA ASN A 509 -16.46 24.15 40.63
C ASN A 509 -15.21 24.60 41.41
N SER A 510 -15.26 25.82 41.96
CA SER A 510 -14.22 26.40 42.82
C SER A 510 -12.87 26.70 42.12
N THR A 511 -12.82 26.75 40.78
CA THR A 511 -11.59 27.03 40.00
C THR A 511 -11.56 28.42 39.34
N ASN A 512 -12.62 29.21 39.54
CA ASN A 512 -12.92 30.49 38.90
C ASN A 512 -12.35 31.71 39.67
N TYR A 513 -11.15 31.59 40.24
CA TYR A 513 -10.51 32.64 41.04
C TYR A 513 -9.21 33.10 40.39
N LEU A 514 -8.79 34.33 40.67
CA LEU A 514 -7.48 34.86 40.29
C LEU A 514 -6.55 34.80 41.50
N LEU A 515 -5.26 34.65 41.26
CA LEU A 515 -4.23 34.56 42.29
C LEU A 515 -3.74 35.97 42.66
N PRO A 516 -3.66 36.31 43.96
CA PRO A 516 -3.01 37.54 44.41
C PRO A 516 -1.50 37.43 44.18
N TRP A 517 -0.93 38.43 43.51
CA TRP A 517 0.50 38.57 43.27
C TRP A 517 0.98 39.89 43.86
N ASP A 518 1.71 39.78 44.97
CA ASP A 518 2.33 40.92 45.65
C ASP A 518 3.69 41.19 44.98
N VAL A 519 3.80 42.32 44.30
CA VAL A 519 5.01 42.74 43.58
C VAL A 519 5.62 43.93 44.28
N THR A 520 6.93 43.89 44.46
CA THR A 520 7.64 44.98 45.12
C THR A 520 8.35 45.86 44.09
N VAL A 521 7.95 47.12 44.03
CA VAL A 521 8.45 48.10 43.05
C VAL A 521 9.47 49.02 43.73
N TYR A 522 10.59 49.25 43.05
CA TYR A 522 11.65 50.14 43.50
C TYR A 522 11.45 51.50 42.83
N SER A 523 11.19 52.54 43.63
CA SER A 523 10.99 53.89 43.12
C SER A 523 12.31 54.60 42.90
N LYS A 524 12.47 55.22 41.74
CA LYS A 524 13.64 56.09 41.45
C LYS A 524 13.49 57.51 42.03
N ALA A 525 12.29 57.90 42.49
CA ALA A 525 12.00 59.24 42.98
C ALA A 525 11.76 59.28 44.51
N LYS A 526 12.41 60.22 45.21
CA LYS A 526 12.03 60.59 46.59
C LYS A 526 10.73 61.41 46.56
N MET A 527 9.58 60.77 46.33
CA MET A 527 8.28 61.41 46.56
C MET A 527 7.70 60.99 47.91
N ASN A 528 7.44 61.98 48.78
CA ASN A 528 6.74 61.81 50.04
C ASN A 528 5.23 61.61 49.77
N TRP A 529 4.73 60.40 50.00
CA TRP A 529 3.29 60.09 49.97
C TRP A 529 2.73 60.07 51.40
N SER A 530 1.79 60.96 51.72
CA SER A 530 1.24 61.16 53.08
C SER A 530 -0.06 60.39 53.39
N HIS A 531 -0.49 59.43 52.56
CA HIS A 531 -1.79 58.76 52.78
C HIS A 531 -1.81 57.25 52.49
N VAL A 532 -0.85 56.47 52.98
CA VAL A 532 -1.04 55.01 53.16
C VAL A 532 -0.28 54.51 54.40
N SER A 533 -0.84 54.68 55.60
CA SER A 533 -0.44 53.90 56.77
C SER A 533 -1.52 53.93 57.85
N LYS A 534 -2.32 52.88 57.93
CA LYS A 534 -3.08 52.51 59.15
C LYS A 534 -3.01 51.00 59.34
N TYR A 535 -1.81 50.46 59.53
CA TYR A 535 -1.58 49.22 60.29
C TYR A 535 -0.16 49.28 60.85
N SER A 536 -0.01 49.72 62.10
CA SER A 536 1.27 49.67 62.81
C SER A 536 1.53 48.23 63.28
N VAL A 537 2.59 47.60 62.78
CA VAL A 537 3.16 46.42 63.44
C VAL A 537 4.26 46.93 64.38
N ARG A 538 4.07 46.75 65.68
CA ARG A 538 5.10 47.01 66.71
C ARG A 538 6.24 46.01 66.52
N GLY A 539 7.45 46.46 66.23
CA GLY A 539 8.64 45.62 66.28
C GLY A 539 9.94 46.27 65.78
N ARG A 540 10.83 46.56 66.75
CA ARG A 540 12.30 46.81 66.67
C ARG A 540 12.85 47.86 65.68
N ARG A 541 13.47 48.89 66.28
CA ARG A 541 14.34 49.89 65.62
C ARG A 541 15.55 49.22 64.96
N GLY A 542 15.68 49.37 63.65
CA GLY A 542 16.90 49.10 62.86
C GLY A 542 17.40 50.38 62.20
N ARG A 543 18.74 50.49 62.07
CA ARG A 543 19.52 51.61 61.50
C ARG A 543 19.02 52.10 60.12
N PRO A 544 19.17 53.39 59.78
CA PRO A 544 18.87 53.88 58.45
C PRO A 544 20.03 53.57 57.49
N THR A 545 19.85 52.58 56.61
CA THR A 545 20.66 52.43 55.40
C THR A 545 19.91 53.09 54.25
N GLY A 546 20.59 53.90 53.44
CA GLY A 546 20.04 54.65 52.31
C GLY A 546 19.51 53.77 51.19
N ALA A 547 18.36 53.13 51.41
CA ALA A 547 17.63 52.37 50.41
C ALA A 547 16.64 53.28 49.69
N SER A 548 16.60 53.18 48.36
CA SER A 548 15.54 53.72 47.51
C SER A 548 14.15 53.36 48.07
N PRO A 549 13.16 54.26 48.04
CA PRO A 549 11.83 53.98 48.56
C PRO A 549 11.21 52.79 47.80
N GLN A 550 10.87 51.73 48.53
CA GLN A 550 10.30 50.50 48.01
C GLN A 550 8.84 50.40 48.48
N PHE A 551 7.91 50.06 47.59
CA PHE A 551 6.51 49.81 47.94
C PHE A 551 5.98 48.54 47.27
N SER A 552 5.09 47.81 47.96
CA SER A 552 4.46 46.59 47.44
C SER A 552 3.08 46.89 46.89
N VAL A 553 2.79 46.40 45.69
CA VAL A 553 1.47 46.47 45.05
C VAL A 553 0.90 45.07 44.86
N LYS A 554 -0.41 44.93 45.05
CA LYS A 554 -1.13 43.68 44.85
C LYS A 554 -1.85 43.69 43.50
N VAL A 555 -1.45 42.77 42.62
CA VAL A 555 -2.07 42.53 41.31
C VAL A 555 -2.79 41.19 41.37
N PHE A 556 -3.91 41.01 40.65
CA PHE A 556 -4.51 39.67 40.53
C PHE A 556 -4.30 39.12 39.12
N ILE A 557 -3.76 37.91 39.04
CA ILE A 557 -3.42 37.24 37.78
C ILE A 557 -4.02 35.84 37.69
N GLY A 558 -4.32 35.37 36.49
CA GLY A 558 -4.84 34.02 36.25
C GLY A 558 -4.49 33.48 34.88
N VAL A 559 -4.33 32.16 34.81
CA VAL A 559 -3.98 31.40 33.60
C VAL A 559 -5.06 30.35 33.35
N GLU A 560 -5.89 30.60 32.34
CA GLU A 560 -7.14 29.89 32.09
C GLU A 560 -6.97 28.80 31.02
N TYR A 561 -7.37 27.58 31.36
CA TYR A 561 -7.35 26.42 30.48
C TYR A 561 -8.75 26.08 30.02
N GLU A 562 -8.88 25.62 28.77
CA GLU A 562 -10.14 25.29 28.10
C GLU A 562 -10.01 23.95 27.35
N CYS A 563 -10.90 23.00 27.61
CA CYS A 563 -10.94 21.73 26.87
C CYS A 563 -11.96 21.74 25.73
N SER A 564 -11.88 20.77 24.81
CA SER A 564 -12.83 20.65 23.68
C SER A 564 -14.30 20.49 24.07
N SER A 565 -14.59 20.11 25.32
CA SER A 565 -15.96 20.06 25.87
C SER A 565 -16.43 21.38 26.49
N GLY A 566 -15.62 22.43 26.50
CA GLY A 566 -15.95 23.74 27.06
C GLY A 566 -15.78 23.87 28.58
N HIS A 567 -15.20 22.88 29.27
CA HIS A 567 -14.81 23.04 30.67
C HIS A 567 -13.59 23.93 30.79
N ARG A 568 -13.60 24.80 31.81
CA ARG A 568 -12.58 25.80 32.08
C ARG A 568 -12.04 25.66 33.50
N PHE A 569 -10.78 25.99 33.73
CA PHE A 569 -10.21 26.06 35.07
C PHE A 569 -8.92 26.90 35.07
N MET A 570 -8.58 27.47 36.22
CA MET A 570 -7.31 28.15 36.43
C MET A 570 -6.28 27.20 37.04
N LEU A 571 -4.99 27.38 36.73
CA LEU A 571 -3.90 26.75 37.48
C LEU A 571 -3.36 27.70 38.55
N ALA A 572 -2.95 27.13 39.69
CA ALA A 572 -2.26 27.80 40.80
C ALA A 572 -0.73 27.68 40.69
N ALA A 573 -0.24 26.66 39.98
CA ALA A 573 1.16 26.39 39.67
C ALA A 573 1.21 25.48 38.43
N PRO A 574 2.39 25.28 37.79
CA PRO A 574 2.51 24.44 36.57
C PRO A 574 1.90 23.03 36.69
N ASP A 575 1.86 22.48 37.90
CA ASP A 575 1.43 21.13 38.24
C ASP A 575 0.13 21.09 39.07
N LYS A 576 -0.53 22.23 39.32
CA LYS A 576 -1.63 22.33 40.29
C LYS A 576 -2.81 23.15 39.78
N ILE A 577 -3.98 22.52 39.68
CA ILE A 577 -5.27 23.21 39.46
C ILE A 577 -5.61 24.08 40.68
N LEU A 578 -6.01 25.32 40.44
CA LEU A 578 -6.49 26.23 41.49
C LEU A 578 -7.83 25.72 42.05
N LYS A 579 -7.91 25.62 43.37
CA LYS A 579 -9.15 25.38 44.11
C LYS A 579 -9.27 26.35 45.26
N ALA A 580 -10.34 27.13 45.31
CA ALA A 580 -10.61 28.07 46.38
C ALA A 580 -12.00 27.85 46.98
N THR A 581 -12.10 27.82 48.31
CA THR A 581 -13.40 27.67 48.98
C THR A 581 -14.24 28.93 48.77
N PRO A 582 -15.52 28.82 48.35
CA PRO A 582 -16.39 29.98 48.16
C PRO A 582 -16.45 30.87 49.40
N GLY A 583 -16.30 32.19 49.22
CA GLY A 583 -16.32 33.17 50.31
C GLY A 583 -15.03 33.24 51.14
N SER A 584 -14.00 32.48 50.79
CA SER A 584 -12.68 32.52 51.45
C SER A 584 -11.61 33.17 50.56
N ILE A 585 -10.54 33.68 51.20
CA ILE A 585 -9.40 34.25 50.50
C ILE A 585 -8.58 33.11 49.87
N VAL A 586 -8.20 33.27 48.60
CA VAL A 586 -7.30 32.35 47.88
C VAL A 586 -5.95 32.28 48.62
N LYS A 587 -5.58 31.07 49.07
CA LYS A 587 -4.34 30.83 49.84
C LYS A 587 -3.09 30.76 48.96
N ASP A 588 -3.25 30.32 47.71
CA ASP A 588 -2.17 30.23 46.73
C ASP A 588 -1.78 31.63 46.22
N THR A 589 -0.49 31.88 46.00
CA THR A 589 0.02 33.16 45.49
C THR A 589 0.26 33.10 43.98
N GLY A 590 0.16 34.24 43.30
CA GLY A 590 0.42 34.36 41.86
C GLY A 590 1.90 34.26 41.50
N HIS A 591 2.80 34.29 42.49
CA HIS A 591 4.25 34.25 42.27
C HIS A 591 4.68 33.02 41.45
N LYS A 592 4.09 31.85 41.72
CA LYS A 592 4.42 30.61 41.00
C LYS A 592 4.08 30.66 39.52
N ILE A 593 2.96 31.27 39.14
CA ILE A 593 2.58 31.37 37.72
C ILE A 593 3.28 32.52 36.99
N ALA A 594 3.87 33.47 37.73
CA ALA A 594 4.64 34.57 37.16
C ALA A 594 6.11 34.17 36.88
N GLU A 595 6.71 33.40 37.78
CA GLU A 595 8.14 33.02 37.76
C GLU A 595 8.41 31.60 37.22
N SER A 596 7.40 30.91 36.67
CA SER A 596 7.59 29.55 36.13
C SER A 596 7.01 29.41 34.74
N ASP A 597 7.61 28.52 33.94
CA ASP A 597 7.02 28.06 32.69
C ASP A 597 5.68 27.36 32.98
N MET A 598 4.62 27.79 32.30
CA MET A 598 3.29 27.19 32.42
C MET A 598 3.04 26.23 31.26
N PRO A 599 2.47 25.03 31.49
CA PRO A 599 2.20 24.10 30.40
C PRO A 599 1.15 24.67 29.44
N LEU A 600 1.34 24.53 28.13
CA LEU A 600 0.33 24.96 27.16
C LEU A 600 -0.89 24.03 27.17
N TYR A 601 -0.70 22.75 27.53
CA TYR A 601 -1.75 21.74 27.62
C TYR A 601 -1.73 21.06 28.99
N TYR A 602 -2.91 20.90 29.60
CA TYR A 602 -3.08 20.29 30.92
C TYR A 602 -4.28 19.32 30.94
N PRO A 603 -4.21 18.17 31.64
CA PRO A 603 -5.33 17.24 31.74
C PRO A 603 -6.59 17.86 32.36
N CYS A 604 -7.72 17.78 31.65
CA CYS A 604 -9.01 18.26 32.14
C CYS A 604 -9.71 17.19 32.99
N MET A 605 -10.30 17.61 34.11
CA MET A 605 -11.10 16.75 35.02
C MET A 605 -12.48 16.35 34.46
N CYS A 606 -12.64 16.27 33.14
CA CYS A 606 -13.87 15.81 32.52
C CYS A 606 -13.90 14.28 32.43
N ARG A 607 -15.09 13.68 32.26
CA ARG A 607 -15.26 12.22 32.18
C ARG A 607 -14.41 11.55 31.09
N ALA A 608 -14.09 12.29 30.03
CA ALA A 608 -13.31 11.80 28.89
C ALA A 608 -11.80 12.06 29.02
N ASN A 609 -11.32 12.59 30.15
CA ASN A 609 -9.91 12.91 30.44
C ASN A 609 -9.17 13.64 29.29
N LYS A 610 -9.86 14.58 28.65
CA LYS A 610 -9.35 15.35 27.51
C LYS A 610 -8.26 16.31 27.96
N LEU A 611 -7.36 16.70 27.05
CA LEU A 611 -6.45 17.83 27.28
C LEU A 611 -7.21 19.16 27.19
N ALA A 612 -6.89 20.08 28.09
CA ALA A 612 -7.29 21.48 28.05
C ALA A 612 -6.09 22.32 27.62
N GLN A 613 -6.31 23.32 26.77
CA GLN A 613 -5.29 24.23 26.30
C GLN A 613 -5.34 25.53 27.11
N LEU A 614 -4.20 26.13 27.41
CA LEU A 614 -4.12 27.48 27.96
C LEU A 614 -4.63 28.47 26.90
N MET A 615 -5.79 29.07 27.16
CA MET A 615 -6.48 29.92 26.20
C MET A 615 -6.57 31.38 26.62
N ARG A 616 -6.50 31.71 27.93
CA ARG A 616 -6.62 33.11 28.38
C ARG A 616 -5.70 33.46 29.55
N LEU A 617 -5.20 34.68 29.56
CA LEU A 617 -4.51 35.30 30.70
C LEU A 617 -5.39 36.42 31.25
N HIS A 618 -5.56 36.45 32.56
CA HIS A 618 -6.36 37.42 33.28
C HIS A 618 -5.45 38.33 34.09
N VAL A 619 -5.63 39.64 34.01
CA VAL A 619 -4.88 40.61 34.81
C VAL A 619 -5.81 41.71 35.33
N VAL A 620 -5.87 41.86 36.64
CA VAL A 620 -6.55 42.98 37.30
C VAL A 620 -5.50 43.94 37.84
N THR A 621 -5.41 45.11 37.23
CA THR A 621 -4.41 46.12 37.55
C THR A 621 -4.80 46.92 38.80
N PRO A 622 -3.82 47.29 39.64
CA PRO A 622 -4.10 48.00 40.89
C PRO A 622 -4.44 49.48 40.63
N LYS A 623 -4.91 50.16 41.68
CA LYS A 623 -5.06 51.63 41.70
C LYS A 623 -3.74 52.37 41.95
N ALA A 624 -2.70 51.66 42.37
CA ALA A 624 -1.38 52.23 42.62
C ALA A 624 -0.75 52.71 41.30
N PRO A 625 0.14 53.73 41.36
CA PRO A 625 0.74 54.32 40.17
C PRO A 625 1.84 53.43 39.57
N VAL A 626 1.45 52.28 39.03
CA VAL A 626 2.33 51.31 38.37
C VAL A 626 1.75 50.91 37.00
N HIS A 627 2.60 50.47 36.08
CA HIS A 627 2.20 49.85 34.82
C HIS A 627 2.34 48.33 34.94
N CYS A 628 1.23 47.60 34.83
CA CYS A 628 1.30 46.16 34.59
C CYS A 628 1.57 45.90 33.11
N THR A 629 2.38 44.88 32.80
CA THR A 629 2.74 44.52 31.43
C THR A 629 2.51 43.04 31.13
N LEU A 630 2.24 42.73 29.86
CA LEU A 630 2.15 41.37 29.33
C LEU A 630 3.16 41.12 28.19
N ASP A 631 3.96 40.07 28.30
CA ASP A 631 4.91 39.61 27.27
C ASP A 631 4.84 38.07 27.08
N PRO A 632 3.73 37.53 26.53
CA PRO A 632 3.58 36.09 26.39
C PRO A 632 4.50 35.54 25.29
N LYS A 633 5.29 34.53 25.67
CA LYS A 633 6.15 33.76 24.77
C LYS A 633 5.75 32.30 24.82
N VAL A 634 5.21 31.76 23.73
CA VAL A 634 4.71 30.37 23.69
C VAL A 634 5.61 29.52 22.81
N GLN A 635 6.07 28.41 23.36
CA GLN A 635 6.77 27.36 22.63
C GLN A 635 5.84 26.14 22.50
N PRO A 636 5.29 25.85 21.31
CA PRO A 636 4.26 24.81 21.13
C PRO A 636 4.81 23.38 21.08
N ALA A 637 6.13 23.19 21.01
CA ALA A 637 6.80 21.91 21.20
C ALA A 637 8.30 22.17 21.52
N PRO A 638 9.01 21.25 22.17
CA PRO A 638 10.46 21.35 22.32
C PRO A 638 11.15 21.54 20.97
N GLY A 639 11.98 22.59 20.84
CA GLY A 639 12.66 22.93 19.60
C GLY A 639 11.83 23.74 18.60
N ALA A 640 10.53 23.93 18.83
CA ALA A 640 9.68 24.79 17.99
C ALA A 640 10.00 26.28 18.18
N PRO A 641 9.71 27.13 17.17
CA PRO A 641 9.79 28.58 17.29
C PRO A 641 8.98 29.12 18.47
N ILE A 642 9.49 30.19 19.07
CA ILE A 642 8.82 30.87 20.18
C ILE A 642 7.90 31.94 19.58
N PHE A 643 6.60 31.76 19.78
CA PHE A 643 5.54 32.65 19.30
C PHE A 643 5.32 33.81 20.26
N ILE A 644 5.15 35.00 19.70
CA ILE A 644 5.02 36.26 20.45
C ILE A 644 3.81 37.06 19.96
N SER A 645 3.30 37.95 20.81
CA SER A 645 2.18 38.83 20.47
C SER A 645 2.60 40.15 19.81
N ALA A 646 3.81 40.63 20.10
CA ALA A 646 4.36 41.88 19.55
C ALA A 646 5.90 41.83 19.50
N LEU A 647 6.51 42.59 18.59
CA LEU A 647 7.98 42.69 18.42
C LEU A 647 8.63 43.72 19.35
N GLU A 648 7.88 44.75 19.78
CA GLU A 648 8.41 45.90 20.51
C GLU A 648 7.79 46.01 21.91
N ARG A 649 8.61 45.72 22.93
CA ARG A 649 8.36 45.88 24.37
C ARG A 649 7.16 45.08 24.93
N PRO A 650 7.15 44.78 26.24
CA PRO A 650 5.97 44.24 26.92
C PRO A 650 4.75 45.17 26.75
N THR A 651 3.58 44.58 26.51
CA THR A 651 2.33 45.32 26.30
C THR A 651 1.86 45.95 27.61
N LYS A 652 1.86 47.28 27.70
CA LYS A 652 1.43 48.02 28.90
C LYS A 652 -0.09 48.02 29.03
N LEU A 653 -0.58 47.76 30.24
CA LEU A 653 -2.00 47.75 30.59
C LEU A 653 -2.39 49.05 31.31
N THR A 654 -3.63 49.49 31.11
CA THR A 654 -4.18 50.64 31.83
C THR A 654 -4.41 50.31 33.31
N GLN A 655 -4.35 51.34 34.16
CA GLN A 655 -4.51 51.20 35.61
C GLN A 655 -5.96 50.98 36.01
N SER A 656 -6.18 50.43 37.20
CA SER A 656 -7.52 50.22 37.77
C SER A 656 -8.49 49.50 36.82
N ALA A 657 -8.00 48.55 36.03
CA ALA A 657 -8.75 47.89 34.97
C ALA A 657 -8.60 46.36 35.03
N TYR A 658 -9.54 45.65 34.41
CA TYR A 658 -9.49 44.20 34.26
C TYR A 658 -9.30 43.84 32.78
N TRP A 659 -8.13 43.29 32.47
CA TRP A 659 -7.71 42.86 31.14
C TRP A 659 -7.75 41.34 30.98
N VAL A 660 -8.13 40.90 29.78
CA VAL A 660 -8.08 39.48 29.37
C VAL A 660 -7.34 39.37 28.03
N MET A 661 -6.28 38.56 28.01
CA MET A 661 -5.55 38.21 26.80
C MET A 661 -5.91 36.81 26.35
N ARG A 662 -6.46 36.65 25.14
CA ARG A 662 -6.73 35.35 24.53
C ARG A 662 -5.54 34.89 23.69
N LEU A 663 -5.11 33.65 23.94
CA LEU A 663 -4.04 32.96 23.22
C LEU A 663 -4.57 32.29 21.94
N PRO A 664 -3.71 32.10 20.93
CA PRO A 664 -4.02 31.34 19.71
C PRO A 664 -4.55 29.93 20.01
N PHE A 665 -5.49 29.46 19.19
CA PHE A 665 -6.01 28.09 19.27
C PHE A 665 -5.05 27.09 18.62
N VAL A 666 -4.49 27.44 17.45
CA VAL A 666 -3.43 26.67 16.78
C VAL A 666 -2.22 27.57 16.55
N TYR A 667 -1.02 27.06 16.78
CA TYR A 667 0.22 27.79 16.53
C TYR A 667 0.75 27.41 15.15
N VAL A 668 1.00 28.41 14.30
CA VAL A 668 1.40 28.21 12.90
C VAL A 668 2.56 29.13 12.57
N ALA A 669 3.72 28.57 12.22
CA ALA A 669 4.87 29.29 11.70
C ALA A 669 5.11 28.86 10.25
N ASP A 670 5.32 29.82 9.37
CA ASP A 670 5.59 29.59 7.94
C ASP A 670 4.53 28.72 7.24
N LYS A 671 4.81 27.43 7.08
CA LYS A 671 3.91 26.40 6.49
C LYS A 671 3.62 25.24 7.44
N GLU A 672 4.17 25.26 8.64
CA GLU A 672 4.00 24.20 9.64
C GLU A 672 3.05 24.66 10.74
N HIS A 673 2.17 23.75 11.13
CA HIS A 673 1.32 23.92 12.29
C HIS A 673 1.70 22.93 13.36
N TYR A 674 1.62 23.36 14.62
CA TYR A 674 2.06 22.56 15.75
C TYR A 674 0.84 21.88 16.39
N PRO A 675 0.74 20.55 16.35
CA PRO A 675 -0.33 19.82 17.03
C PRO A 675 -0.13 19.85 18.55
N GLN A 676 -1.12 19.34 19.28
CA GLN A 676 -1.04 19.30 20.74
C GLN A 676 0.17 18.48 21.21
N ASN A 677 1.00 19.08 22.06
CA ASN A 677 2.22 18.46 22.58
C ASN A 677 2.34 18.72 24.09
N LEU A 678 2.57 17.70 24.89
CA LEU A 678 2.68 17.84 26.36
C LEU A 678 3.94 18.62 26.80
N GLY A 679 4.97 18.70 25.96
CA GLY A 679 6.16 19.53 26.20
C GLY A 679 5.97 21.00 25.81
N ALA A 680 4.79 21.38 25.32
CA ALA A 680 4.47 22.75 24.96
C ALA A 680 4.28 23.63 26.20
N LYS A 681 4.74 24.87 26.14
CA LYS A 681 4.78 25.76 27.30
C LYS A 681 4.65 27.24 26.95
N LEU A 682 4.00 27.98 27.84
CA LEU A 682 4.11 29.42 27.97
C LEU A 682 5.32 29.71 28.86
N LEU A 683 6.34 30.36 28.30
CA LEU A 683 7.60 30.65 28.99
C LEU A 683 7.39 31.69 30.10
N GLN A 684 8.16 31.59 31.18
CA GLN A 684 8.17 32.54 32.29
C GLN A 684 8.44 34.00 31.85
N GLY A 685 8.12 34.97 32.71
CA GLY A 685 8.30 36.40 32.42
C GLY A 685 7.13 37.04 31.66
N VAL A 686 5.98 36.36 31.65
CA VAL A 686 4.75 36.85 30.98
C VAL A 686 4.20 38.09 31.65
N PHE A 687 4.19 38.12 32.98
CA PHE A 687 3.62 39.22 33.76
C PHE A 687 4.74 40.11 34.28
N GLY A 688 4.58 41.43 34.15
CA GLY A 688 5.53 42.41 34.69
C GLY A 688 4.82 43.58 35.36
N VAL A 689 5.54 44.27 36.25
CA VAL A 689 5.08 45.51 36.89
C VAL A 689 6.25 46.50 36.90
N THR A 690 6.04 47.68 36.34
CA THR A 690 7.03 48.78 36.33
C THR A 690 6.44 50.04 36.95
N GLU A 691 7.30 50.94 37.44
CA GLU A 691 6.87 52.27 37.89
C GLU A 691 6.32 53.08 36.69
N ILE A 692 5.38 54.00 36.95
CA ILE A 692 5.07 55.06 35.97
C ILE A 692 6.24 56.05 36.01
N GLU A 693 6.82 56.36 34.85
CA GLU A 693 7.86 57.39 34.72
C GLU A 693 7.33 58.79 35.07
#